data_AF-A0A8T3VNE5-F1
#
_entry.id   AF-A0A8T3VNE5-F1
#
_cell.length_a   1.000
_cell.length_b   1.000
_cell.length_c   1.000
_cell.angle_alpha   90.00
_cell.angle_beta   90.00
_cell.angle_gamma   90.00
#
_symmetry.space_group_name_H-M   'P 1'
#
loop_
_entity.id
_entity.type
_entity.pdbx_description
1 polymer ?
#
loop_
_entity_poly.entity_id
_entity_poly.type
_entity_poly.pdbx_seq_one_letter_code
_entity_poly.pdbx_strand_id
1 'polypeptide(L)'
;MFIISIASVSATDVSDISDNQDSNILNDVDSGSGISTSDDFVENGTGSVGSSISSSSDSLSSSTGVDVSDYDGNSIDSIGSTGSDSNSCEISSKDEISSTNELCSSTEGNAEANVSSDVLCSSEDGEKDSVSALASSASEKNSSVIESSSTSVARGDYYNVTLRDGNSGNPLAGKTITFTFNGNKYTKTTNSKGVASLLLNSSPGTYVILYSYAGDSNYGNYSNSQSIKIVKTPTALVNSGSSVVNGKAYHITLKDSYGNVLSGKTVSLTFNGKTYKKTTNSNGKVSLTIRGTVAKTYKLTYKYAGDANYSSIAGSASIKIKMPTALSGSGSTIIKGKYYYITLKNGNGKVLSGKSVIFTINGKNYTKVTNSKGVASLKINLKSNRTYALTYKYAGSSYYGSSSKTVSLFVKTPTTFVNSGSSIAKGNTYYITLKDCDGNVLAGKTVKITYRGKTYTKTTNSKGKVGLKISSAIGYAYNLSYKYAGNSNYGAISGSVNLKVKKGTSLAGSSSTTIIKGNKYSVTLKDSSGNVLSSKKVTFTFNGKNYTKTTNSKGVASLTINAAAGKTYSFSYSYAGSSYYAASSSGTIKLAVKLKSVISNSGSSIMNGSNYKITLKDSSGNLLVGKNITFTFNGKTYSKTTGATGVASLSIDVSTPKTYALTYKFGGDSNYTSSSGSVSLNVKSKTAFTVAHIVSASSSLKSYVEKYGKVPSTVSVNGISLNLSSFTYLMGKAVASINSGKTSAVITLVNISSSYSNGGSSSINGNLSKAKYVSLANSLVSYVNSNGKLPNYINTSLGLVSPKLYSFGLSKVLVFYSSNKRLPNTLSLVSSDVDGASSSASSSSTAYSSVTKKGNASQYKTGLNEVANLTAAQLKAYLTSSGNDALNSAIKSLASKLVSGKTTTWAKAVAIYNYVRDNISYSFYSNSKKAASGTLSSKSANCCDQANLVVALCRAANIPARFSHAKGCTFSSGLVTGHVWAQIYVDGVWYSADATSSRNSLGNIKNWNVKSFSSLKQYAHLSF
;
A
#
# COMPACT_ATOMS: atom_id res chain seq x y z
N MET A 1 20.45 -2.80 68.52
CA MET A 1 21.72 -2.84 67.74
C MET A 1 21.47 -2.15 66.41
N PHE A 2 22.34 -1.22 66.01
CA PHE A 2 22.49 -0.61 64.67
C PHE A 2 21.30 0.11 63.96
N ILE A 3 21.56 1.41 63.72
CA ILE A 3 21.27 2.22 62.52
C ILE A 3 19.85 2.77 62.24
N ILE A 4 19.83 4.09 62.08
CA ILE A 4 18.79 4.96 61.52
C ILE A 4 18.84 4.90 59.99
N SER A 5 17.69 4.92 59.30
CA SER A 5 17.64 5.29 57.88
C SER A 5 16.52 6.29 57.62
N ILE A 6 16.83 7.36 56.88
CA ILE A 6 15.96 8.53 56.71
C ILE A 6 15.19 8.40 55.39
N ALA A 7 13.86 8.38 55.48
CA ALA A 7 13.00 8.40 54.29
C ALA A 7 13.08 9.76 53.58
N SER A 8 13.42 9.76 52.29
CA SER A 8 13.45 10.97 51.47
C SER A 8 12.07 11.22 50.84
N VAL A 9 11.49 12.39 51.14
CA VAL A 9 10.21 12.82 50.57
C VAL A 9 10.40 13.13 49.09
N SER A 10 9.58 12.49 48.24
CA SER A 10 9.47 12.84 46.82
C SER A 10 8.29 13.78 46.61
N ALA A 11 8.50 14.87 45.86
CA ALA A 11 7.47 15.86 45.60
C ALA A 11 6.37 15.30 44.69
N THR A 12 5.12 15.51 45.08
CA THR A 12 3.92 15.08 44.35
C THR A 12 3.66 15.90 43.09
N ASP A 13 3.04 15.28 42.08
CA ASP A 13 2.59 15.94 40.86
C ASP A 13 1.51 17.00 41.18
N VAL A 14 1.59 18.15 40.49
CA VAL A 14 0.50 19.15 40.48
C VAL A 14 -0.54 18.70 39.46
N SER A 15 -1.74 18.36 39.93
CA SER A 15 -2.85 17.89 39.10
C SER A 15 -3.50 18.98 38.25
N ASP A 16 -4.17 18.59 37.18
CA ASP A 16 -4.95 19.47 36.31
C ASP A 16 -6.05 20.22 37.07
N ILE A 17 -6.36 21.44 36.61
CA ILE A 17 -7.58 22.17 37.00
C ILE A 17 -8.69 21.74 36.05
N SER A 18 -9.81 21.28 36.61
CA SER A 18 -11.03 21.01 35.86
C SER A 18 -11.93 22.25 35.83
N ASP A 19 -12.18 22.79 34.64
CA ASP A 19 -13.26 23.77 34.47
C ASP A 19 -14.62 23.11 34.73
N ASN A 20 -15.51 23.83 35.41
CA ASN A 20 -16.82 23.32 35.82
C ASN A 20 -17.86 23.43 34.69
N GLN A 21 -18.96 22.70 34.82
CA GLN A 21 -20.13 22.90 33.98
C GLN A 21 -20.79 24.25 34.30
N ASP A 22 -21.27 24.91 33.25
CA ASP A 22 -22.55 25.61 33.32
C ASP A 22 -23.30 25.36 32.01
N SER A 23 -24.59 25.05 32.12
CA SER A 23 -25.44 24.68 30.98
C SER A 23 -26.68 25.56 30.98
N ASN A 24 -26.93 26.25 29.88
CA ASN A 24 -28.26 26.79 29.64
C ASN A 24 -28.67 26.63 28.18
N ILE A 25 -29.96 26.43 27.97
CA ILE A 25 -30.56 25.99 26.71
C ILE A 25 -31.24 27.18 26.04
N LEU A 26 -31.07 27.33 24.73
CA LEU A 26 -32.13 27.79 23.84
C LEU A 26 -31.91 27.20 22.45
N ASN A 27 -33.00 26.87 21.76
CA ASN A 27 -32.96 26.47 20.36
C ASN A 27 -33.01 27.72 19.48
N ASP A 28 -32.45 27.67 18.29
CA ASP A 28 -33.25 28.00 17.11
C ASP A 28 -32.77 27.22 15.86
N VAL A 29 -33.52 27.35 14.77
CA VAL A 29 -33.41 26.62 13.51
C VAL A 29 -33.01 27.57 12.37
N ASP A 30 -32.22 27.09 11.40
CA ASP A 30 -32.54 27.11 9.94
C ASP A 30 -31.32 27.20 8.97
N SER A 31 -31.64 26.89 7.71
CA SER A 31 -31.02 26.99 6.38
C SER A 31 -29.72 27.80 6.05
N GLY A 32 -29.23 27.57 4.82
CA GLY A 32 -28.19 28.38 4.13
C GLY A 32 -26.75 27.85 4.29
N SER A 33 -25.99 27.33 3.32
CA SER A 33 -25.90 27.39 1.84
C SER A 33 -25.00 28.50 1.25
N GLY A 34 -24.00 28.10 0.44
CA GLY A 34 -23.03 28.99 -0.25
C GLY A 34 -21.65 29.13 0.42
N ILE A 35 -20.56 29.49 -0.29
CA ILE A 35 -20.38 29.68 -1.75
C ILE A 35 -18.86 29.67 -2.13
N SER A 36 -18.48 29.11 -3.31
CA SER A 36 -17.17 29.22 -4.05
C SER A 36 -15.84 28.96 -3.28
N THR A 37 -14.66 28.73 -3.87
CA THR A 37 -14.03 28.89 -5.21
C THR A 37 -13.23 27.61 -5.55
N SER A 38 -13.28 26.97 -6.72
CA SER A 38 -12.91 27.40 -8.09
C SER A 38 -11.38 27.47 -8.35
N ASP A 39 -10.91 26.53 -9.19
CA ASP A 39 -9.89 26.66 -10.26
C ASP A 39 -8.40 26.91 -9.87
N ASP A 40 -7.35 26.59 -10.64
CA ASP A 40 -7.21 25.82 -11.90
C ASP A 40 -5.77 25.26 -12.14
N PHE A 41 -5.53 24.53 -13.26
CA PHE A 41 -4.25 24.17 -13.97
C PHE A 41 -2.99 23.74 -13.15
N VAL A 42 -2.36 22.56 -13.33
CA VAL A 42 -1.65 21.98 -14.50
C VAL A 42 -0.30 22.64 -14.84
N GLU A 43 0.80 21.89 -14.67
CA GLU A 43 1.93 21.83 -15.62
C GLU A 43 2.91 20.64 -15.36
N ASN A 44 3.77 20.39 -16.35
CA ASN A 44 4.57 19.19 -16.62
C ASN A 44 5.78 18.91 -15.67
N GLY A 45 6.46 17.74 -15.80
CA GLY A 45 7.82 17.61 -15.26
C GLY A 45 8.48 16.23 -14.95
N THR A 46 8.10 15.09 -15.56
CA THR A 46 8.77 13.80 -15.25
C THR A 46 10.05 13.54 -16.05
N GLY A 47 11.22 13.86 -15.49
CA GLY A 47 12.53 13.49 -16.02
C GLY A 47 12.97 12.06 -15.68
N SER A 48 13.73 11.41 -16.57
CA SER A 48 14.21 10.03 -16.41
C SER A 48 15.45 9.92 -15.51
N VAL A 49 15.70 8.74 -14.94
CA VAL A 49 16.87 8.44 -14.09
C VAL A 49 17.77 7.41 -14.80
N GLY A 50 19.05 7.76 -14.98
CA GLY A 50 20.07 6.90 -15.58
C GLY A 50 21.14 6.40 -14.59
N SER A 51 21.65 5.21 -14.85
CA SER A 51 22.83 4.57 -14.23
C SER A 51 24.14 5.32 -14.58
N SER A 52 25.30 5.19 -13.89
CA SER A 52 25.68 4.44 -12.66
C SER A 52 26.80 5.23 -11.92
N ILE A 53 27.99 4.80 -11.42
CA ILE A 53 28.76 3.54 -11.36
C ILE A 53 29.77 3.57 -10.16
N SER A 54 30.93 2.90 -10.26
CA SER A 54 32.07 2.84 -9.30
C SER A 54 32.87 4.16 -9.24
N SER A 55 33.82 4.39 -8.33
CA SER A 55 34.66 3.50 -7.48
C SER A 55 34.92 4.15 -6.09
N SER A 56 34.98 3.42 -4.96
CA SER A 56 36.18 2.76 -4.38
C SER A 56 37.51 3.50 -4.66
N SER A 57 38.39 3.76 -3.70
CA SER A 57 38.77 2.96 -2.51
C SER A 57 39.50 3.79 -1.43
N ASP A 58 39.52 3.29 -0.18
CA ASP A 58 40.62 3.36 0.82
C ASP A 58 41.23 4.72 1.26
N SER A 59 41.92 4.84 2.41
CA SER A 59 41.73 4.20 3.73
C SER A 59 42.49 5.01 4.81
N LEU A 60 42.26 4.69 6.09
CA LEU A 60 43.19 4.81 7.23
C LEU A 60 43.69 6.20 7.74
N SER A 61 43.57 6.37 9.07
CA SER A 61 44.51 6.92 10.09
C SER A 61 45.68 7.87 9.70
N SER A 62 46.09 8.85 10.52
CA SER A 62 45.68 9.24 11.90
C SER A 62 46.36 10.55 12.39
N SER A 63 46.07 10.94 13.64
CA SER A 63 47.02 11.46 14.66
C SER A 63 47.88 12.71 14.36
N THR A 64 47.57 13.87 14.96
CA THR A 64 48.23 14.48 16.18
C THR A 64 49.44 15.40 15.89
N GLY A 65 49.66 16.39 16.77
CA GLY A 65 50.63 17.50 16.60
C GLY A 65 49.87 18.80 16.27
N VAL A 66 49.77 19.87 17.09
CA VAL A 66 50.52 20.42 18.25
C VAL A 66 51.75 21.25 17.85
N ASP A 67 51.84 22.44 18.46
CA ASP A 67 52.95 23.42 18.47
C ASP A 67 53.31 24.16 17.15
N VAL A 68 53.85 25.39 17.16
CA VAL A 68 53.69 26.53 18.11
C VAL A 68 54.16 27.83 17.39
N SER A 69 53.84 29.01 17.97
CA SER A 69 54.34 30.36 17.58
C SER A 69 54.01 30.83 16.13
N ASP A 70 54.21 32.09 15.71
CA ASP A 70 54.91 33.21 16.37
C ASP A 70 54.30 34.62 16.12
N TYR A 71 55.04 35.65 16.54
CA TYR A 71 54.74 37.08 16.72
C TYR A 71 54.19 37.93 15.55
N ASP A 72 53.51 39.00 15.96
CA ASP A 72 53.36 40.37 15.42
C ASP A 72 53.18 40.68 13.91
N GLY A 73 52.20 41.56 13.67
CA GLY A 73 52.02 42.33 12.42
C GLY A 73 51.09 43.52 12.67
N ASN A 74 51.60 44.74 12.55
CA ASN A 74 50.86 46.01 12.77
C ASN A 74 50.57 46.72 11.43
N SER A 75 49.84 47.85 11.45
CA SER A 75 49.56 48.74 10.28
C SER A 75 48.59 48.19 9.19
N ILE A 76 47.89 49.00 8.36
CA ILE A 76 47.39 50.39 8.51
C ILE A 76 46.18 50.62 7.54
N ASP A 77 45.62 51.83 7.51
CA ASP A 77 44.40 52.27 6.79
C ASP A 77 44.30 52.02 5.26
N SER A 78 43.05 51.84 4.77
CA SER A 78 42.40 52.66 3.70
C SER A 78 41.02 52.05 3.35
N ILE A 79 39.90 52.75 3.54
CA ILE A 79 39.25 53.80 2.70
C ILE A 79 38.57 53.24 1.42
N GLY A 80 37.24 53.45 1.36
CA GLY A 80 36.41 53.50 0.16
C GLY A 80 35.26 54.49 0.43
N SER A 81 34.95 55.39 -0.51
CA SER A 81 34.20 56.63 -0.24
C SER A 81 33.18 56.99 -1.35
N THR A 82 32.58 58.19 -1.26
CA THR A 82 31.53 58.81 -2.11
C THR A 82 30.12 58.25 -1.92
N GLY A 83 29.04 59.05 -1.88
CA GLY A 83 28.84 60.51 -1.85
C GLY A 83 27.39 60.81 -1.37
N SER A 84 26.84 62.03 -1.29
CA SER A 84 27.32 63.41 -1.58
C SER A 84 26.18 64.41 -1.25
N ASP A 85 26.32 65.59 -0.64
CA ASP A 85 27.48 66.25 0.02
C ASP A 85 27.10 66.84 1.42
N SER A 86 26.94 68.14 1.75
CA SER A 86 26.94 69.43 1.02
C SER A 86 27.22 70.64 1.98
N ASN A 87 27.02 71.89 1.52
CA ASN A 87 27.55 73.15 2.11
C ASN A 87 26.57 73.86 3.09
N SER A 88 26.92 74.93 3.84
CA SER A 88 28.07 75.87 3.80
C SER A 88 28.52 76.39 5.19
N CYS A 89 29.62 77.18 5.21
CA CYS A 89 30.24 77.78 6.41
C CYS A 89 29.89 79.27 6.60
N GLU A 90 30.14 79.83 7.80
CA GLU A 90 31.07 80.97 8.09
C GLU A 90 31.11 81.26 9.63
N ILE A 91 32.28 81.40 10.29
CA ILE A 91 33.14 82.59 10.51
C ILE A 91 32.54 83.70 11.42
N SER A 92 33.15 83.93 12.60
CA SER A 92 33.67 85.25 13.09
C SER A 92 34.01 85.23 14.60
N SER A 93 34.95 86.08 15.01
CA SER A 93 35.25 86.46 16.40
C SER A 93 34.58 87.79 16.78
N LYS A 94 34.46 88.09 18.10
CA LYS A 94 35.00 89.31 18.78
C LYS A 94 34.44 89.56 20.21
N ASP A 95 35.38 89.85 21.12
CA ASP A 95 35.55 91.04 21.98
C ASP A 95 34.39 91.72 22.77
N GLU A 96 34.64 91.84 24.09
CA GLU A 96 34.56 93.04 24.95
C GLU A 96 33.33 93.52 25.80
N ILE A 97 33.66 93.77 27.09
CA ILE A 97 33.39 94.95 27.96
C ILE A 97 32.15 95.06 28.90
N SER A 98 32.43 95.72 30.04
CA SER A 98 31.59 96.20 31.18
C SER A 98 31.12 95.15 32.21
N SER A 99 31.30 95.27 33.54
CA SER A 99 31.54 96.38 34.51
C SER A 99 30.27 97.16 34.92
N THR A 100 30.05 97.63 36.16
CA THR A 100 30.92 97.87 37.36
C THR A 100 30.23 97.51 38.72
N ASN A 101 30.83 97.96 39.85
CA ASN A 101 30.27 98.17 41.21
C ASN A 101 30.00 96.95 42.12
N GLU A 102 30.21 96.98 43.46
CA GLU A 102 30.93 97.94 44.34
C GLU A 102 31.19 97.34 45.75
N LEU A 103 32.25 97.83 46.44
CA LEU A 103 32.42 97.95 47.91
C LEU A 103 32.31 96.66 48.79
N CYS A 104 32.80 96.61 50.04
CA CYS A 104 33.41 97.64 50.89
C CYS A 104 34.55 97.12 51.81
N SER A 105 35.48 98.02 52.14
CA SER A 105 36.25 98.17 53.40
C SER A 105 36.96 96.99 54.09
N SER A 106 38.27 97.19 54.28
CA SER A 106 39.14 96.68 55.34
C SER A 106 38.83 97.35 56.71
N THR A 107 39.58 97.19 57.83
CA THR A 107 40.83 96.42 58.07
C THR A 107 40.71 95.56 59.36
N GLU A 108 41.46 95.60 60.48
CA GLU A 108 42.67 96.27 61.02
C GLU A 108 43.25 95.32 62.11
N GLY A 109 44.48 95.41 62.65
CA GLY A 109 45.65 96.29 62.46
C GLY A 109 46.89 95.64 63.12
N ASN A 110 48.09 96.23 63.02
CA ASN A 110 49.35 95.58 63.45
C ASN A 110 50.27 96.52 64.25
N ALA A 111 50.87 96.01 65.33
CA ALA A 111 51.86 96.70 66.19
C ALA A 111 52.72 95.63 66.93
N GLU A 112 53.99 95.83 67.29
CA GLU A 112 54.92 96.97 67.07
C GLU A 112 56.39 96.47 67.09
N ALA A 113 57.40 97.36 67.01
CA ALA A 113 58.82 97.00 66.87
C ALA A 113 59.78 97.68 67.88
N ASN A 114 60.86 96.97 68.26
CA ASN A 114 62.03 97.41 69.04
C ASN A 114 63.08 96.25 69.07
N VAL A 115 64.36 96.36 69.45
CA VAL A 115 65.21 97.43 70.05
C VAL A 115 66.55 97.55 69.25
N SER A 116 67.44 98.45 69.70
CA SER A 116 68.75 98.92 69.24
C SER A 116 70.02 98.07 69.61
N SER A 117 71.19 98.45 69.03
CA SER A 117 72.58 98.49 69.61
C SER A 117 73.37 97.17 69.89
N ASP A 118 74.73 97.08 69.84
CA ASP A 118 75.81 98.05 69.53
C ASP A 118 77.25 97.46 69.22
N VAL A 119 78.20 98.35 68.83
CA VAL A 119 79.67 98.41 69.14
C VAL A 119 80.76 97.44 68.50
N LEU A 120 81.67 98.06 67.70
CA LEU A 120 83.18 98.04 67.60
C LEU A 120 84.01 96.71 67.62
N CYS A 121 85.25 96.54 67.08
CA CYS A 121 86.30 97.33 66.34
C CYS A 121 87.35 96.31 65.73
N SER A 122 88.51 96.57 65.08
CA SER A 122 89.25 97.70 64.43
C SER A 122 90.49 97.15 63.65
N SER A 123 91.22 98.01 62.90
CA SER A 123 92.71 98.07 62.70
C SER A 123 93.54 96.89 62.13
N GLU A 124 94.61 97.02 61.32
CA GLU A 124 95.29 98.05 60.44
C GLU A 124 96.52 97.28 59.78
N ASP A 125 97.37 97.68 58.81
CA ASP A 125 97.48 98.68 57.72
C ASP A 125 98.66 98.29 56.76
N GLY A 126 98.85 98.96 55.61
CA GLY A 126 100.12 99.06 54.83
C GLY A 126 100.26 98.21 53.54
N GLU A 127 101.00 98.61 52.48
CA GLU A 127 101.67 99.89 52.15
C GLU A 127 102.04 99.96 50.63
N LYS A 128 101.88 101.14 49.94
CA LYS A 128 102.52 101.65 48.67
C LYS A 128 102.63 100.74 47.39
N ASP A 129 102.82 101.21 46.14
CA ASP A 129 103.15 102.52 45.55
C ASP A 129 102.55 102.69 44.10
N SER A 130 103.00 103.71 43.36
CA SER A 130 102.71 104.19 41.98
C SER A 130 103.01 103.18 40.83
N VAL A 131 102.69 103.37 39.53
CA VAL A 131 103.00 104.46 38.55
C VAL A 131 101.92 104.55 37.41
N SER A 132 102.05 105.55 36.51
CA SER A 132 101.03 106.12 35.60
C SER A 132 100.85 105.52 34.19
N ALA A 133 99.58 105.58 33.73
CA ALA A 133 99.09 106.02 32.40
C ALA A 133 99.66 105.50 31.06
N LEU A 134 98.75 105.08 30.17
CA LEU A 134 98.63 105.53 28.77
C LEU A 134 97.25 105.13 28.21
N ALA A 135 96.72 105.83 27.19
CA ALA A 135 95.33 105.71 26.75
C ALA A 135 95.17 105.33 25.27
N SER A 136 94.15 104.52 24.97
CA SER A 136 93.63 104.26 23.62
C SER A 136 92.14 103.88 23.67
N SER A 137 91.34 104.37 22.72
CA SER A 137 89.87 104.27 22.74
C SER A 137 89.32 102.86 22.43
N ALA A 138 88.29 102.45 23.17
CA ALA A 138 87.49 101.25 22.90
C ALA A 138 86.00 101.59 22.77
N SER A 139 85.25 100.82 21.97
CA SER A 139 83.81 101.00 21.76
C SER A 139 82.98 100.34 22.86
N GLU A 140 81.99 101.06 23.38
CA GLU A 140 81.03 100.54 24.37
C GLU A 140 80.10 99.48 23.76
N LYS A 141 79.62 98.54 24.60
CA LYS A 141 78.69 97.47 24.21
C LYS A 141 77.26 97.80 24.65
N ASN A 142 76.26 97.28 23.95
CA ASN A 142 74.87 97.42 24.39
C ASN A 142 74.66 96.72 25.75
N SER A 143 73.82 97.31 26.59
CA SER A 143 73.41 96.68 27.85
C SER A 143 72.63 95.38 27.60
N SER A 144 72.59 94.48 28.58
CA SER A 144 71.70 93.31 28.56
C SER A 144 71.02 93.12 29.91
N VAL A 145 69.83 92.55 29.91
CA VAL A 145 69.01 92.34 31.12
C VAL A 145 68.39 90.94 31.08
N ILE A 146 68.38 90.25 32.21
CA ILE A 146 67.65 88.99 32.38
C ILE A 146 66.45 89.21 33.30
N GLU A 147 65.25 88.94 32.79
CA GLU A 147 63.96 88.98 33.51
C GLU A 147 63.53 87.57 33.94
N SER A 148 63.21 87.37 35.22
CA SER A 148 62.60 86.13 35.71
C SER A 148 61.08 86.09 35.49
N SER A 149 60.54 84.96 35.03
CA SER A 149 59.09 84.83 34.80
C SER A 149 58.22 84.60 36.05
N SER A 150 58.80 84.19 37.18
CA SER A 150 58.06 83.96 38.43
C SER A 150 58.98 83.95 39.66
N THR A 151 58.41 84.14 40.86
CA THR A 151 59.11 83.94 42.15
C THR A 151 58.77 82.59 42.81
N SER A 152 57.99 81.75 42.15
CA SER A 152 57.69 80.38 42.58
C SER A 152 57.52 79.43 41.39
N VAL A 153 57.84 78.15 41.59
CA VAL A 153 57.69 77.08 40.59
C VAL A 153 57.31 75.77 41.27
N ALA A 154 56.55 74.90 40.60
CA ALA A 154 56.25 73.58 41.15
C ALA A 154 57.49 72.66 41.08
N ARG A 155 57.63 71.77 42.07
CA ARG A 155 58.68 70.75 42.04
C ARG A 155 58.49 69.84 40.81
N GLY A 156 59.56 69.73 40.02
CA GLY A 156 59.58 68.98 38.77
C GLY A 156 59.08 69.77 37.57
N ASP A 157 58.99 71.10 37.68
CA ASP A 157 58.53 72.01 36.64
C ASP A 157 59.63 73.01 36.23
N TYR A 158 59.43 73.76 35.14
CA TYR A 158 60.47 74.64 34.57
C TYR A 158 60.41 76.07 35.11
N TYR A 159 61.51 76.52 35.72
CA TYR A 159 61.78 77.93 35.98
C TYR A 159 62.36 78.57 34.71
N ASN A 160 61.83 79.73 34.32
CA ASN A 160 62.20 80.40 33.07
C ASN A 160 62.67 81.83 33.31
N VAL A 161 63.71 82.22 32.58
CA VAL A 161 64.20 83.60 32.51
C VAL A 161 64.34 84.04 31.05
N THR A 162 64.16 85.33 30.78
CA THR A 162 64.20 85.93 29.44
C THR A 162 65.38 86.89 29.36
N LEU A 163 66.33 86.65 28.46
CA LEU A 163 67.40 87.60 28.15
C LEU A 163 66.92 88.62 27.12
N ARG A 164 67.19 89.89 27.37
CA ARG A 164 66.89 91.01 26.49
C ARG A 164 68.10 91.92 26.29
N ASP A 165 68.07 92.64 25.18
CA ASP A 165 68.81 93.89 25.00
C ASP A 165 68.31 94.90 26.05
N GLY A 166 69.22 95.44 26.86
CA GLY A 166 68.89 96.39 27.92
C GLY A 166 68.54 97.79 27.39
N ASN A 167 68.91 98.11 26.15
CA ASN A 167 68.63 99.38 25.50
C ASN A 167 67.32 99.32 24.68
N SER A 168 67.04 98.19 24.01
CA SER A 168 65.88 98.06 23.11
C SER A 168 64.77 97.12 23.58
N GLY A 169 64.95 96.38 24.67
CA GLY A 169 63.97 95.41 25.20
C GLY A 169 63.78 94.15 24.34
N ASN A 170 64.44 94.06 23.19
CA ASN A 170 64.32 92.95 22.25
C ASN A 170 64.88 91.64 22.83
N PRO A 171 64.20 90.49 22.66
CA PRO A 171 64.66 89.21 23.20
C PRO A 171 65.91 88.69 22.48
N LEU A 172 66.94 88.31 23.25
CA LEU A 172 68.21 87.83 22.71
C LEU A 172 68.21 86.31 22.62
N ALA A 173 67.91 85.79 21.43
CA ALA A 173 67.93 84.36 21.11
C ALA A 173 69.36 83.79 20.92
N GLY A 174 69.52 82.48 21.13
CA GLY A 174 70.77 81.76 20.88
C GLY A 174 71.89 82.02 21.88
N LYS A 175 71.66 82.80 22.95
CA LYS A 175 72.65 83.16 23.96
C LYS A 175 72.67 82.14 25.10
N THR A 176 73.82 81.92 25.73
CA THR A 176 73.96 80.96 26.83
C THR A 176 73.79 81.63 28.18
N ILE A 177 72.71 81.28 28.90
CA ILE A 177 72.52 81.62 30.31
C ILE A 177 73.15 80.53 31.18
N THR A 178 73.97 80.93 32.15
CA THR A 178 74.45 80.08 33.23
C THR A 178 73.62 80.34 34.47
N PHE A 179 72.73 79.39 34.78
CA PHE A 179 72.08 79.33 36.09
C PHE A 179 73.04 78.75 37.12
N THR A 180 72.96 79.20 38.37
CA THR A 180 73.54 78.50 39.53
C THR A 180 72.43 78.25 40.55
N PHE A 181 72.20 76.99 40.89
CA PHE A 181 71.11 76.56 41.76
C PHE A 181 71.58 75.41 42.67
N ASN A 182 71.37 75.53 43.98
CA ASN A 182 71.89 74.58 44.99
C ASN A 182 73.38 74.23 44.77
N GLY A 183 74.22 75.26 44.61
CA GLY A 183 75.67 75.17 44.37
C GLY A 183 76.08 74.67 42.97
N ASN A 184 75.16 74.11 42.18
CA ASN A 184 75.44 73.51 40.89
C ASN A 184 75.20 74.52 39.75
N LYS A 185 76.08 74.53 38.74
CA LYS A 185 75.95 75.38 37.54
C LYS A 185 75.27 74.62 36.40
N TYR A 186 74.33 75.27 35.73
CA TYR A 186 73.58 74.72 34.59
C TYR A 186 73.54 75.73 33.44
N THR A 187 74.13 75.39 32.30
CA THR A 187 74.04 76.20 31.07
C THR A 187 72.75 75.88 30.30
N LYS A 188 72.10 76.92 29.77
CA LYS A 188 70.89 76.85 28.94
C LYS A 188 70.91 77.91 27.87
N THR A 189 70.68 77.51 26.61
CA THR A 189 70.56 78.44 25.48
C THR A 189 69.17 79.07 25.45
N THR A 190 69.10 80.37 25.16
CA THR A 190 67.83 81.08 24.97
C THR A 190 67.16 80.70 23.64
N ASN A 191 65.86 80.43 23.68
CA ASN A 191 65.07 80.17 22.48
C ASN A 191 64.80 81.46 21.66
N SER A 192 64.03 81.36 20.58
CA SER A 192 63.67 82.50 19.71
C SER A 192 62.90 83.64 20.39
N LYS A 193 62.37 83.43 21.60
CA LYS A 193 61.75 84.45 22.46
C LYS A 193 62.68 84.97 23.56
N GLY A 194 63.98 84.67 23.49
CA GLY A 194 64.96 85.02 24.51
C GLY A 194 64.88 84.18 25.79
N VAL A 195 64.01 83.16 25.84
CA VAL A 195 63.73 82.40 27.08
C VAL A 195 64.68 81.21 27.23
N ALA A 196 65.34 81.13 28.39
CA ALA A 196 66.10 79.97 28.85
C ALA A 196 65.37 79.28 30.03
N SER A 197 65.32 77.94 30.02
CA SER A 197 64.48 77.14 30.93
C SER A 197 65.30 76.11 31.73
N LEU A 198 65.12 76.10 33.06
CA LEU A 198 65.75 75.14 33.97
C LEU A 198 64.69 74.36 34.77
N LEU A 199 64.75 73.03 34.70
CA LEU A 199 63.87 72.13 35.46
C LEU A 199 64.27 72.11 36.94
N LEU A 200 63.39 72.55 37.85
CA LEU A 200 63.67 72.59 39.29
C LEU A 200 62.95 71.45 40.04
N ASN A 201 63.68 70.36 40.31
CA ASN A 201 63.15 69.13 40.93
C ASN A 201 63.62 68.88 42.39
N SER A 202 64.26 69.87 43.02
CA SER A 202 64.61 69.81 44.44
C SER A 202 63.36 69.76 45.34
N SER A 203 63.54 69.40 46.61
CA SER A 203 62.48 69.40 47.62
C SER A 203 61.78 70.78 47.70
N PRO A 204 60.49 70.84 48.06
CA PRO A 204 59.80 72.13 48.22
C PRO A 204 60.39 72.96 49.37
N GLY A 205 60.67 74.24 49.10
CA GLY A 205 61.41 75.14 49.97
C GLY A 205 61.74 76.46 49.27
N THR A 206 62.33 77.41 50.00
CA THR A 206 62.86 78.65 49.43
C THR A 206 64.35 78.48 49.15
N TYR A 207 64.78 78.86 47.96
CA TYR A 207 66.15 78.74 47.47
C TYR A 207 66.61 80.04 46.82
N VAL A 208 67.92 80.29 46.74
CA VAL A 208 68.45 81.32 45.84
C VAL A 208 68.82 80.66 44.51
N ILE A 209 68.33 81.22 43.41
CA ILE A 209 68.81 80.92 42.06
C ILE A 209 69.56 82.15 41.54
N LEU A 210 70.79 81.94 41.07
CA LEU A 210 71.53 82.94 40.32
C LEU A 210 71.37 82.64 38.83
N TYR A 211 71.33 83.66 37.99
CA TYR A 211 71.38 83.52 36.55
C TYR A 211 72.26 84.61 35.97
N SER A 212 73.14 84.20 35.05
CA SER A 212 74.13 85.09 34.44
C SER A 212 74.30 84.82 32.95
N TYR A 213 74.51 85.89 32.21
CA TYR A 213 74.99 85.90 30.84
C TYR A 213 76.37 86.58 30.85
N ALA A 214 77.36 85.92 30.27
CA ALA A 214 78.74 86.40 30.28
C ALA A 214 79.00 87.59 29.33
N GLY A 215 77.97 88.05 28.61
CA GLY A 215 78.12 88.96 27.48
C GLY A 215 78.62 88.22 26.23
N ASP A 216 78.78 88.97 25.14
CA ASP A 216 79.54 88.56 23.96
C ASP A 216 80.28 89.75 23.33
N SER A 217 80.53 89.76 22.02
CA SER A 217 81.13 90.91 21.32
C SER A 217 80.22 92.14 21.33
N ASN A 218 78.90 91.96 21.32
CA ASN A 218 77.91 93.00 21.05
C ASN A 218 77.20 93.46 22.33
N TYR A 219 76.98 92.53 23.26
CA TYR A 219 76.24 92.78 24.50
C TYR A 219 77.13 92.63 25.74
N GLY A 220 76.94 93.53 26.70
CA GLY A 220 77.53 93.46 28.04
C GLY A 220 77.04 92.24 28.83
N ASN A 221 77.79 91.88 29.87
CA ASN A 221 77.40 90.83 30.80
C ASN A 221 76.23 91.30 31.70
N TYR A 222 75.46 90.33 32.20
CA TYR A 222 74.44 90.56 33.20
C TYR A 222 74.39 89.39 34.16
N SER A 223 74.30 89.66 35.46
CA SER A 223 74.13 88.63 36.48
C SER A 223 73.21 89.12 37.58
N ASN A 224 72.22 88.32 37.96
CA ASN A 224 71.33 88.63 39.07
C ASN A 224 71.03 87.35 39.89
N SER A 225 70.48 87.54 41.08
CA SER A 225 70.03 86.46 41.96
C SER A 225 68.59 86.70 42.39
N GLN A 226 67.83 85.62 42.60
CA GLN A 226 66.45 85.69 43.05
C GLN A 226 66.13 84.60 44.06
N SER A 227 65.34 84.96 45.07
CA SER A 227 64.68 84.00 45.96
C SER A 227 63.53 83.31 45.21
N ILE A 228 63.71 82.02 44.92
CA ILE A 228 62.75 81.17 44.19
C ILE A 228 62.15 80.15 45.16
N LYS A 229 60.81 80.14 45.27
CA LYS A 229 60.07 79.21 46.11
C LYS A 229 59.61 77.99 45.32
N ILE A 230 60.26 76.84 45.53
CA ILE A 230 59.78 75.57 45.00
C ILE A 230 58.58 75.11 45.84
N VAL A 231 57.44 74.90 45.20
CA VAL A 231 56.20 74.41 45.83
C VAL A 231 55.97 72.92 45.53
N LYS A 232 55.14 72.26 46.34
CA LYS A 232 54.82 70.84 46.21
C LYS A 232 54.13 70.54 44.87
N THR A 233 54.57 69.49 44.18
CA THR A 233 53.98 69.03 42.91
C THR A 233 52.47 68.81 43.09
N PRO A 234 51.59 69.43 42.27
CA PRO A 234 50.14 69.22 42.37
C PRO A 234 49.73 67.75 42.18
N THR A 235 48.57 67.36 42.72
CA THR A 235 48.07 65.98 42.59
C THR A 235 46.59 65.90 42.23
N ALA A 236 46.21 64.81 41.55
CA ALA A 236 44.87 64.55 41.06
C ALA A 236 44.38 63.15 41.49
N LEU A 237 43.08 63.02 41.78
CA LEU A 237 42.43 61.75 42.14
C LEU A 237 41.38 61.37 41.08
N VAL A 238 41.72 60.39 40.24
CA VAL A 238 40.90 59.95 39.10
C VAL A 238 40.03 58.75 39.47
N ASN A 239 38.71 58.92 39.35
CA ASN A 239 37.71 57.91 39.68
C ASN A 239 37.58 56.83 38.59
N SER A 240 37.27 55.58 38.97
CA SER A 240 37.06 54.48 38.02
C SER A 240 35.72 54.49 37.26
N GLY A 241 34.87 55.50 37.45
CA GLY A 241 33.59 55.66 36.73
C GLY A 241 32.45 56.17 37.63
N SER A 242 31.25 56.31 37.07
CA SER A 242 30.09 56.90 37.77
C SER A 242 29.13 55.90 38.43
N SER A 243 29.38 54.59 38.32
CA SER A 243 28.53 53.56 38.93
C SER A 243 29.29 52.29 39.31
N VAL A 244 28.77 51.54 40.29
CA VAL A 244 29.35 50.29 40.79
C VAL A 244 28.25 49.30 41.18
N VAL A 245 28.50 47.99 41.03
CA VAL A 245 27.58 46.95 41.51
C VAL A 245 27.82 46.72 43.00
N ASN A 246 26.75 46.68 43.79
CA ASN A 246 26.79 46.48 45.23
C ASN A 246 27.57 45.21 45.60
N GLY A 247 28.57 45.34 46.47
CA GLY A 247 29.50 44.27 46.84
C GLY A 247 30.74 44.13 45.94
N LYS A 248 30.95 45.01 44.94
CA LYS A 248 32.18 45.08 44.13
C LYS A 248 33.09 46.23 44.57
N ALA A 249 34.35 46.14 44.14
CA ALA A 249 35.32 47.21 44.34
C ALA A 249 35.01 48.43 43.46
N TYR A 250 35.25 49.61 44.01
CA TYR A 250 35.38 50.88 43.30
C TYR A 250 36.82 51.37 43.51
N HIS A 251 37.40 51.98 42.48
CA HIS A 251 38.82 52.35 42.49
C HIS A 251 39.01 53.85 42.28
N ILE A 252 40.02 54.42 42.94
CA ILE A 252 40.51 55.78 42.67
C ILE A 252 42.01 55.71 42.46
N THR A 253 42.50 56.40 41.43
CA THR A 253 43.91 56.46 41.06
C THR A 253 44.48 57.81 41.48
N LEU A 254 45.51 57.83 42.32
CA LEU A 254 46.27 59.05 42.63
C LEU A 254 47.35 59.27 41.58
N LYS A 255 47.43 60.51 41.08
CA LYS A 255 48.42 60.98 40.11
C LYS A 255 49.04 62.31 40.54
N ASP A 256 50.19 62.66 39.98
CA ASP A 256 50.69 64.04 39.96
C ASP A 256 50.06 64.86 38.80
N SER A 257 50.45 66.14 38.68
CA SER A 257 50.06 67.04 37.58
C SER A 257 50.50 66.56 36.20
N TYR A 258 51.61 65.84 36.11
CA TYR A 258 52.17 65.32 34.87
C TYR A 258 51.54 63.98 34.45
N GLY A 259 50.65 63.44 35.28
CA GLY A 259 49.89 62.21 35.03
C GLY A 259 50.56 60.93 35.51
N ASN A 260 51.71 60.99 36.16
CA ASN A 260 52.40 59.83 36.74
C ASN A 260 51.57 59.25 37.90
N VAL A 261 51.54 57.93 38.05
CA VAL A 261 50.82 57.28 39.16
C VAL A 261 51.63 57.29 40.45
N LEU A 262 51.02 57.76 41.54
CA LEU A 262 51.69 57.85 42.84
C LEU A 262 51.40 56.60 43.67
N SER A 263 52.37 55.69 43.76
CA SER A 263 52.31 54.47 44.56
C SER A 263 52.74 54.70 46.02
N GLY A 264 52.38 53.77 46.92
CA GLY A 264 52.74 53.83 48.35
C GLY A 264 52.08 54.95 49.18
N LYS A 265 51.24 55.80 48.60
CA LYS A 265 50.58 56.94 49.27
C LYS A 265 49.28 56.53 49.96
N THR A 266 49.01 57.11 51.14
CA THR A 266 47.77 56.85 51.88
C THR A 266 46.67 57.83 51.47
N VAL A 267 45.62 57.32 50.84
CA VAL A 267 44.39 58.06 50.53
C VAL A 267 43.31 57.65 51.54
N SER A 268 42.61 58.63 52.11
CA SER A 268 41.42 58.42 52.94
C SER A 268 40.17 58.46 52.07
N LEU A 269 39.33 57.44 52.16
CA LEU A 269 38.07 57.30 51.42
C LEU A 269 36.90 57.26 52.42
N THR A 270 35.93 58.16 52.34
CA THR A 270 34.78 58.18 53.27
C THR A 270 33.48 57.93 52.54
N PHE A 271 32.78 56.87 52.97
CA PHE A 271 31.58 56.34 52.34
C PHE A 271 30.58 55.88 53.42
N ASN A 272 29.30 56.29 53.29
CA ASN A 272 28.27 56.07 54.32
C ASN A 272 28.74 56.47 55.74
N GLY A 273 29.38 57.63 55.87
CA GLY A 273 29.93 58.14 57.14
C GLY A 273 31.21 57.44 57.64
N LYS A 274 31.56 56.24 57.14
CA LYS A 274 32.76 55.51 57.56
C LYS A 274 33.96 55.87 56.70
N THR A 275 35.07 56.23 57.34
CA THR A 275 36.35 56.53 56.70
C THR A 275 37.25 55.29 56.65
N TYR A 276 37.88 55.07 55.49
CA TYR A 276 38.78 53.98 55.19
C TYR A 276 40.11 54.55 54.68
N LYS A 277 41.18 54.44 55.47
CA LYS A 277 42.54 54.73 55.00
C LYS A 277 43.01 53.57 54.12
N LYS A 278 43.53 53.86 52.93
CA LYS A 278 44.04 52.88 51.96
C LYS A 278 45.33 53.36 51.31
N THR A 279 46.31 52.47 51.18
CA THR A 279 47.55 52.73 50.46
C THR A 279 47.38 52.43 48.98
N THR A 280 47.84 53.31 48.11
CA THR A 280 47.87 53.12 46.65
C THR A 280 48.84 51.99 46.27
N ASN A 281 48.41 51.06 45.41
CA ASN A 281 49.30 50.04 44.85
C ASN A 281 50.30 50.62 43.82
N SER A 282 51.11 49.76 43.18
CA SER A 282 52.06 50.13 42.12
C SER A 282 51.44 50.93 40.96
N ASN A 283 50.15 50.74 40.69
CA ASN A 283 49.39 51.45 39.66
C ASN A 283 48.74 52.75 40.17
N GLY A 284 49.14 53.24 41.34
CA GLY A 284 48.56 54.42 42.01
C GLY A 284 47.12 54.22 42.52
N LYS A 285 46.59 52.98 42.52
CA LYS A 285 45.17 52.71 42.79
C LYS A 285 44.90 52.32 44.23
N VAL A 286 43.95 53.00 44.87
CA VAL A 286 43.24 52.53 46.07
C VAL A 286 41.92 51.86 45.68
N SER A 287 41.49 50.88 46.46
CA SER A 287 40.28 50.09 46.20
C SER A 287 39.40 49.98 47.44
N LEU A 288 38.10 50.23 47.28
CA LEU A 288 37.09 50.11 48.34
C LEU A 288 35.91 49.25 47.87
N THR A 289 35.59 48.19 48.60
CA THR A 289 34.41 47.36 48.32
C THR A 289 33.15 48.09 48.77
N ILE A 290 32.41 48.63 47.81
CA ILE A 290 31.23 49.45 48.06
C ILE A 290 30.03 48.57 48.44
N ARG A 291 29.44 48.84 49.61
CA ARG A 291 28.23 48.16 50.10
C ARG A 291 27.14 49.17 50.44
N GLY A 292 26.08 49.20 49.63
CA GLY A 292 24.88 50.01 49.82
C GLY A 292 23.67 49.18 50.24
N THR A 293 22.64 49.84 50.79
CA THR A 293 21.38 49.20 51.20
C THR A 293 20.35 49.15 50.08
N VAL A 294 20.32 50.17 49.21
CA VAL A 294 19.38 50.31 48.10
C VAL A 294 20.05 50.82 46.83
N ALA A 295 19.41 50.65 45.68
CA ALA A 295 19.91 51.18 44.40
C ALA A 295 19.68 52.70 44.30
N LYS A 296 20.67 53.50 44.68
CA LYS A 296 20.65 54.97 44.54
C LYS A 296 22.05 55.54 44.31
N THR A 297 22.14 56.84 44.08
CA THR A 297 23.40 57.59 44.12
C THR A 297 23.84 57.81 45.57
N TYR A 298 25.14 57.64 45.84
CA TYR A 298 25.77 57.88 47.12
C TYR A 298 26.99 58.80 46.94
N LYS A 299 27.26 59.69 47.90
CA LYS A 299 28.48 60.52 47.92
C LYS A 299 29.64 59.69 48.48
N LEU A 300 30.72 59.58 47.71
CA LEU A 300 32.03 59.09 48.14
C LEU A 300 32.95 60.31 48.20
N THR A 301 33.48 60.64 49.38
CA THR A 301 34.53 61.67 49.50
C THR A 301 35.91 61.02 49.60
N TYR A 302 36.94 61.73 49.16
CA TYR A 302 38.31 61.24 49.15
C TYR A 302 39.29 62.36 49.44
N LYS A 303 40.34 62.07 50.22
CA LYS A 303 41.41 63.00 50.57
C LYS A 303 42.77 62.30 50.58
N TYR A 304 43.71 62.79 49.79
CA TYR A 304 45.13 62.59 50.00
C TYR A 304 45.67 63.80 50.75
N ALA A 305 46.39 63.56 51.85
CA ALA A 305 46.87 64.63 52.74
C ALA A 305 48.07 65.41 52.19
N GLY A 306 48.61 65.01 51.03
CA GLY A 306 49.92 65.43 50.58
C GLY A 306 51.04 64.66 51.30
N ASP A 307 52.28 64.98 50.97
CA ASP A 307 53.47 64.62 51.76
C ASP A 307 54.51 65.75 51.66
N ALA A 308 55.81 65.46 51.84
CA ALA A 308 56.87 66.46 51.71
C ALA A 308 56.97 67.03 50.27
N ASN A 309 56.74 66.20 49.25
CA ASN A 309 56.95 66.55 47.84
C ASN A 309 55.65 66.85 47.09
N TYR A 310 54.54 66.21 47.47
CA TYR A 310 53.28 66.28 46.76
C TYR A 310 52.19 67.05 47.52
N SER A 311 51.44 67.89 46.79
CA SER A 311 50.37 68.72 47.35
C SER A 311 49.17 67.88 47.78
N SER A 312 48.46 68.32 48.82
CA SER A 312 47.23 67.68 49.27
C SER A 312 46.09 67.90 48.27
N ILE A 313 45.25 66.89 48.08
CA ILE A 313 44.05 66.99 47.25
C ILE A 313 42.86 66.32 47.93
N ALA A 314 41.71 66.99 47.90
CA ALA A 314 40.45 66.47 48.38
C ALA A 314 39.37 66.62 47.30
N GLY A 315 38.37 65.74 47.31
CA GLY A 315 37.26 65.80 46.36
C GLY A 315 36.14 64.83 46.72
N SER A 316 35.14 64.75 45.84
CA SER A 316 34.05 63.78 45.99
C SER A 316 33.47 63.34 44.65
N ALA A 317 32.88 62.14 44.64
CA ALA A 317 32.18 61.57 43.50
C ALA A 317 30.78 61.10 43.91
N SER A 318 29.82 61.33 43.02
CA SER A 318 28.44 60.82 43.12
C SER A 318 28.35 59.47 42.44
N ILE A 319 28.50 58.38 43.21
CA ILE A 319 28.55 57.01 42.68
C ILE A 319 27.16 56.34 42.71
N LYS A 320 26.68 55.88 41.56
CA LYS A 320 25.40 55.17 41.44
C LYS A 320 25.58 53.69 41.77
N ILE A 321 24.99 53.23 42.88
CA ILE A 321 25.05 51.83 43.29
C ILE A 321 23.93 51.04 42.60
N LYS A 322 24.32 49.94 41.94
CA LYS A 322 23.41 48.99 41.27
C LYS A 322 23.33 47.69 42.07
N MET A 323 22.13 47.18 42.34
CA MET A 323 22.00 45.89 43.04
C MET A 323 22.38 44.73 42.09
N PRO A 324 23.12 43.69 42.55
CA PRO A 324 23.44 42.54 41.72
C PRO A 324 22.19 41.76 41.31
N THR A 325 22.33 40.95 40.26
CA THR A 325 21.29 40.05 39.75
C THR A 325 21.82 38.63 39.57
N ALA A 326 20.91 37.67 39.64
CA ALA A 326 21.18 36.25 39.47
C ALA A 326 20.25 35.65 38.40
N LEU A 327 20.79 34.73 37.61
CA LEU A 327 20.10 34.05 36.51
C LEU A 327 20.18 32.52 36.67
N SER A 328 19.02 31.86 36.70
CA SER A 328 18.90 30.40 36.82
C SER A 328 18.05 29.83 35.68
N GLY A 329 18.64 28.95 34.86
CA GLY A 329 17.95 28.24 33.78
C GLY A 329 17.40 26.87 34.21
N SER A 330 16.43 26.34 33.47
CA SER A 330 15.69 25.10 33.76
C SER A 330 16.47 23.80 33.48
N GLY A 331 17.75 23.74 33.83
CA GLY A 331 18.63 22.56 33.69
C GLY A 331 19.46 22.50 32.41
N SER A 332 19.99 21.32 32.09
CA SER A 332 20.95 21.07 31.00
C SER A 332 20.41 20.18 29.87
N THR A 333 19.18 19.69 29.94
CA THR A 333 18.55 18.92 28.85
C THR A 333 17.13 19.40 28.58
N ILE A 334 16.69 19.36 27.32
CA ILE A 334 15.33 19.74 26.90
C ILE A 334 14.86 18.87 25.74
N ILE A 335 13.55 18.66 25.58
CA ILE A 335 12.98 17.99 24.40
C ILE A 335 12.71 19.04 23.31
N LYS A 336 13.13 18.78 22.06
CA LYS A 336 12.84 19.64 20.88
C LYS A 336 11.36 20.05 20.84
N GLY A 337 11.09 21.34 20.64
CA GLY A 337 9.75 21.92 20.63
C GLY A 337 9.21 22.36 21.99
N LYS A 338 9.89 22.08 23.12
CA LYS A 338 9.54 22.60 24.45
C LYS A 338 10.22 23.94 24.73
N TYR A 339 9.75 24.65 25.76
CA TYR A 339 10.33 25.90 26.22
C TYR A 339 11.42 25.67 27.26
N TYR A 340 12.57 26.30 27.07
CA TYR A 340 13.58 26.50 28.11
C TYR A 340 13.21 27.74 28.91
N TYR A 341 13.30 27.67 30.22
CA TYR A 341 12.94 28.77 31.12
C TYR A 341 14.17 29.31 31.83
N ILE A 342 14.25 30.63 31.98
CA ILE A 342 15.18 31.29 32.89
C ILE A 342 14.38 32.08 33.91
N THR A 343 14.88 32.18 35.14
CA THR A 343 14.38 33.10 36.17
C THR A 343 15.44 34.15 36.45
N LEU A 344 15.05 35.42 36.44
CA LEU A 344 15.87 36.56 36.85
C LEU A 344 15.47 37.02 38.25
N LYS A 345 16.45 37.11 39.15
CA LYS A 345 16.31 37.60 40.53
C LYS A 345 17.30 38.73 40.82
N ASN A 346 17.00 39.57 41.80
CA ASN A 346 17.99 40.45 42.41
C ASN A 346 18.86 39.69 43.44
N GLY A 347 19.88 40.34 43.99
CA GLY A 347 20.78 39.77 45.00
C GLY A 347 20.10 39.29 46.30
N ASN A 348 18.88 39.75 46.58
CA ASN A 348 18.08 39.34 47.74
C ASN A 348 17.08 38.23 47.38
N GLY A 349 17.19 37.61 46.20
CA GLY A 349 16.33 36.51 45.76
C GLY A 349 14.94 36.92 45.23
N LYS A 350 14.55 38.19 45.31
CA LYS A 350 13.28 38.69 44.77
C LYS A 350 13.32 38.69 43.24
N VAL A 351 12.26 38.17 42.63
CA VAL A 351 12.11 38.07 41.17
C VAL A 351 12.01 39.46 40.51
N LEU A 352 12.54 39.58 39.28
CA LEU A 352 12.49 40.82 38.51
C LEU A 352 11.63 40.64 37.25
N SER A 353 10.42 41.18 37.30
CA SER A 353 9.46 41.20 36.19
C SER A 353 9.69 42.37 35.21
N GLY A 354 9.22 42.21 33.97
CA GLY A 354 9.31 43.25 32.94
C GLY A 354 10.75 43.62 32.58
N LYS A 355 11.67 42.63 32.51
CA LYS A 355 13.08 42.85 32.16
C LYS A 355 13.48 41.99 30.96
N SER A 356 14.19 42.61 30.02
CA SER A 356 14.68 41.96 28.81
C SER A 356 15.93 41.12 29.10
N VAL A 357 15.85 39.81 28.83
CA VAL A 357 16.96 38.86 28.88
C VAL A 357 17.22 38.35 27.47
N ILE A 358 18.48 38.39 27.05
CA ILE A 358 18.93 37.92 25.73
C ILE A 358 19.39 36.47 25.90
N PHE A 359 18.80 35.57 25.13
CA PHE A 359 19.25 34.18 24.98
C PHE A 359 20.12 34.09 23.73
N THR A 360 21.36 33.63 23.84
CA THR A 360 22.28 33.39 22.72
C THR A 360 22.46 31.89 22.57
N ILE A 361 22.06 31.32 21.42
CA ILE A 361 22.20 29.89 21.13
C ILE A 361 22.39 29.67 19.63
N ASN A 362 23.35 28.81 19.26
CA ASN A 362 23.73 28.55 17.87
C ASN A 362 24.00 29.86 17.07
N GLY A 363 24.81 30.76 17.65
CA GLY A 363 25.15 32.07 17.10
C GLY A 363 24.03 33.13 17.13
N LYS A 364 22.76 32.75 17.33
CA LYS A 364 21.62 33.66 17.23
C LYS A 364 21.13 34.16 18.60
N ASN A 365 20.85 35.47 18.66
CA ASN A 365 20.28 36.15 19.81
C ASN A 365 18.74 36.17 19.77
N TYR A 366 18.11 35.97 20.92
CA TYR A 366 16.66 36.03 21.12
C TYR A 366 16.34 36.81 22.41
N THR A 367 15.83 38.04 22.27
CA THR A 367 15.38 38.83 23.42
C THR A 367 14.02 38.34 23.91
N LYS A 368 13.87 38.16 25.22
CA LYS A 368 12.63 37.76 25.89
C LYS A 368 12.43 38.54 27.19
N VAL A 369 11.19 38.94 27.48
CA VAL A 369 10.84 39.70 28.68
C VAL A 369 10.43 38.75 29.80
N THR A 370 10.82 39.05 31.03
CA THR A 370 10.40 38.30 32.22
C THR A 370 8.95 38.61 32.63
N ASN A 371 8.17 37.57 32.93
CA ASN A 371 6.80 37.70 33.44
C ASN A 371 6.75 38.13 34.92
N SER A 372 5.57 38.18 35.52
CA SER A 372 5.35 38.51 36.95
C SER A 372 6.13 37.60 37.92
N LYS A 373 6.40 36.36 37.55
CA LYS A 373 7.21 35.39 38.32
C LYS A 373 8.72 35.54 38.05
N GLY A 374 9.15 36.56 37.31
CA GLY A 374 10.54 36.80 36.90
C GLY A 374 11.04 35.82 35.83
N VAL A 375 10.15 35.08 35.17
CA VAL A 375 10.50 34.02 34.21
C VAL A 375 10.43 34.52 32.78
N ALA A 376 11.49 34.33 32.00
CA ALA A 376 11.46 34.46 30.54
C ALA A 376 11.66 33.08 29.90
N SER A 377 11.10 32.87 28.69
CA SER A 377 11.08 31.56 28.04
C SER A 377 11.46 31.59 26.56
N LEU A 378 12.13 30.54 26.09
CA LEU A 378 12.53 30.36 24.69
C LEU A 378 12.17 28.94 24.21
N LYS A 379 11.39 28.83 23.12
CA LYS A 379 11.06 27.54 22.51
C LYS A 379 12.25 27.00 21.73
N ILE A 380 12.75 25.81 22.09
CA ILE A 380 13.96 25.22 21.52
C ILE A 380 13.60 24.26 20.38
N ASN A 381 13.65 24.77 19.14
CA ASN A 381 13.34 24.01 17.91
C ASN A 381 14.59 23.48 17.17
N LEU A 382 15.74 23.39 17.84
CA LEU A 382 17.01 22.99 17.22
C LEU A 382 17.08 21.48 16.89
N LYS A 383 18.07 21.09 16.07
CA LYS A 383 18.33 19.67 15.73
C LYS A 383 18.65 18.89 17.01
N SER A 384 17.96 17.77 17.20
CA SER A 384 18.07 16.93 18.40
C SER A 384 19.25 15.96 18.34
N ASN A 385 19.49 15.26 19.45
CA ASN A 385 20.67 14.44 19.74
C ASN A 385 21.99 15.23 19.62
N ARG A 386 21.97 16.53 19.97
CA ARG A 386 23.11 17.45 19.92
C ARG A 386 23.11 18.38 21.14
N THR A 387 24.31 18.72 21.61
CA THR A 387 24.56 19.73 22.64
C THR A 387 24.82 21.10 22.00
N TYR A 388 24.29 22.15 22.61
CA TYR A 388 24.52 23.55 22.22
C TYR A 388 24.97 24.35 23.43
N ALA A 389 25.90 25.29 23.25
CA ALA A 389 26.10 26.35 24.23
C ALA A 389 24.89 27.29 24.19
N LEU A 390 24.14 27.35 25.30
CA LEU A 390 23.10 28.35 25.54
C LEU A 390 23.63 29.34 26.57
N THR A 391 23.83 30.59 26.18
CA THR A 391 24.08 31.71 27.10
C THR A 391 22.78 32.48 27.31
N TYR A 392 22.53 32.96 28.51
CA TYR A 392 21.47 33.92 28.80
C TYR A 392 22.00 35.09 29.62
N LYS A 393 21.77 36.32 29.13
CA LYS A 393 22.36 37.57 29.62
C LYS A 393 21.27 38.61 29.91
N TYR A 394 21.30 39.16 31.11
CA TYR A 394 20.62 40.41 31.45
C TYR A 394 21.64 41.55 31.35
N ALA A 395 21.35 42.56 30.53
CA ALA A 395 22.27 43.69 30.28
C ALA A 395 22.46 44.63 31.50
N GLY A 396 21.62 44.50 32.53
CA GLY A 396 21.57 45.45 33.64
C GLY A 396 20.61 46.60 33.38
N SER A 397 20.65 47.62 34.24
CA SER A 397 19.87 48.85 34.13
C SER A 397 20.52 49.99 34.93
N SER A 398 19.79 51.08 35.16
CA SER A 398 20.12 52.13 36.13
C SER A 398 20.20 51.62 37.58
N TYR A 399 19.34 50.68 37.97
CA TYR A 399 19.21 50.16 39.35
C TYR A 399 19.87 48.80 39.58
N TYR A 400 20.08 48.01 38.53
CA TYR A 400 20.55 46.62 38.62
C TYR A 400 21.79 46.36 37.78
N GLY A 401 22.72 45.58 38.32
CA GLY A 401 23.90 45.10 37.60
C GLY A 401 23.53 44.07 36.52
N SER A 402 24.38 43.98 35.50
CA SER A 402 24.32 42.92 34.48
C SER A 402 24.64 41.55 35.08
N SER A 403 24.04 40.50 34.54
CA SER A 403 24.41 39.11 34.84
C SER A 403 24.33 38.26 33.57
N SER A 404 25.15 37.22 33.50
CA SER A 404 25.18 36.27 32.38
C SER A 404 25.52 34.87 32.90
N LYS A 405 25.01 33.84 32.22
CA LYS A 405 25.36 32.44 32.49
C LYS A 405 25.25 31.61 31.21
N THR A 406 26.18 30.67 31.04
CA THR A 406 26.19 29.70 29.93
C THR A 406 25.91 28.30 30.46
N VAL A 407 25.23 27.47 29.67
CA VAL A 407 24.96 26.05 29.95
C VAL A 407 25.10 25.22 28.68
N SER A 408 25.67 24.02 28.81
CA SER A 408 25.67 23.00 27.77
C SER A 408 24.29 22.34 27.72
N LEU A 409 23.46 22.73 26.74
CA LEU A 409 22.08 22.29 26.59
C LEU A 409 21.98 21.15 25.58
N PHE A 410 21.69 19.93 26.04
CA PHE A 410 21.41 18.78 25.16
C PHE A 410 19.94 18.74 24.73
N VAL A 411 19.69 18.71 23.42
CA VAL A 411 18.33 18.67 22.85
C VAL A 411 17.92 17.24 22.54
N LYS A 412 17.02 16.67 23.33
CA LYS A 412 16.45 15.33 23.16
C LYS A 412 15.47 15.28 22.00
N THR A 413 15.45 14.14 21.30
CA THR A 413 14.50 13.84 20.23
C THR A 413 13.11 13.51 20.84
N PRO A 414 12.01 14.18 20.44
CA PRO A 414 10.67 13.86 20.91
C PRO A 414 10.26 12.45 20.46
N THR A 415 9.31 11.85 21.17
CA THR A 415 8.77 10.53 20.84
C THR A 415 7.26 10.54 20.75
N THR A 416 6.72 9.63 19.94
CA THR A 416 5.29 9.52 19.62
C THR A 416 4.84 8.07 19.72
N PHE A 417 3.55 7.86 20.01
CA PHE A 417 2.93 6.54 20.02
C PHE A 417 1.87 6.43 18.92
N VAL A 418 1.94 5.37 18.12
CA VAL A 418 0.95 5.05 17.09
C VAL A 418 0.19 3.78 17.48
N ASN A 419 -1.11 3.95 17.70
CA ASN A 419 -2.05 2.91 18.10
C ASN A 419 -2.49 2.01 16.93
N SER A 420 -2.82 0.75 17.21
CA SER A 420 -3.39 -0.17 16.20
C SER A 420 -4.90 -0.01 15.95
N GLY A 421 -5.57 0.89 16.69
CA GLY A 421 -6.96 1.28 16.48
C GLY A 421 -7.68 1.63 17.79
N SER A 422 -8.96 1.98 17.72
CA SER A 422 -9.82 2.21 18.90
C SER A 422 -10.60 0.96 19.35
N SER A 423 -10.49 -0.16 18.63
CA SER A 423 -11.15 -1.42 18.99
C SER A 423 -10.33 -2.65 18.60
N ILE A 424 -10.56 -3.78 19.29
CA ILE A 424 -9.85 -5.05 19.10
C ILE A 424 -10.81 -6.23 19.22
N ALA A 425 -10.56 -7.33 18.52
CA ALA A 425 -11.30 -8.58 18.74
C ALA A 425 -10.80 -9.29 20.02
N LYS A 426 -11.72 -9.83 20.83
CA LYS A 426 -11.36 -10.64 22.02
C LYS A 426 -10.43 -11.78 21.62
N GLY A 427 -9.31 -11.91 22.33
CA GLY A 427 -8.27 -12.91 22.10
C GLY A 427 -7.08 -12.41 21.27
N ASN A 428 -7.22 -11.30 20.54
CA ASN A 428 -6.14 -10.75 19.72
C ASN A 428 -5.15 -9.89 20.54
N THR A 429 -3.96 -9.70 19.97
CA THR A 429 -2.95 -8.78 20.52
C THR A 429 -3.22 -7.36 20.02
N TYR A 430 -3.49 -6.44 20.95
CA TYR A 430 -3.49 -5.01 20.67
C TYR A 430 -2.04 -4.51 20.66
N TYR A 431 -1.68 -3.71 19.64
CA TYR A 431 -0.32 -3.20 19.45
C TYR A 431 -0.25 -1.68 19.58
N ILE A 432 0.87 -1.23 20.15
CA ILE A 432 1.31 0.16 20.22
C ILE A 432 2.68 0.22 19.54
N THR A 433 2.92 1.23 18.71
CA THR A 433 4.22 1.45 18.04
C THR A 433 4.86 2.70 18.63
N LEU A 434 6.07 2.58 19.19
CA LEU A 434 6.86 3.73 19.63
C LEU A 434 7.70 4.26 18.45
N LYS A 435 7.65 5.57 18.22
CA LYS A 435 8.40 6.29 17.20
C LYS A 435 9.09 7.53 17.77
N ASP A 436 10.02 8.11 17.02
CA ASP A 436 10.47 9.50 17.23
C ASP A 436 9.48 10.51 16.62
N CYS A 437 9.90 11.77 16.44
CA CYS A 437 9.12 12.80 15.75
C CYS A 437 9.23 12.76 14.23
N ASP A 438 10.27 12.14 13.69
CA ASP A 438 10.57 12.12 12.26
C ASP A 438 9.97 10.86 11.58
N GLY A 439 9.44 9.94 12.38
CA GLY A 439 8.64 8.79 11.97
C GLY A 439 9.33 7.43 12.11
N ASN A 440 10.59 7.40 12.57
CA ASN A 440 11.39 6.20 12.69
C ASN A 440 10.91 5.33 13.86
N VAL A 441 11.03 4.01 13.74
CA VAL A 441 10.55 3.06 14.77
C VAL A 441 11.61 2.82 15.84
N LEU A 442 11.24 3.00 17.11
CA LEU A 442 12.18 2.88 18.23
C LEU A 442 12.16 1.46 18.83
N ALA A 443 12.94 0.58 18.22
CA ALA A 443 13.16 -0.80 18.67
C ALA A 443 13.98 -0.88 19.97
N GLY A 444 13.82 -1.95 20.76
CA GLY A 444 14.60 -2.18 21.98
C GLY A 444 14.37 -1.12 23.06
N LYS A 445 13.13 -0.66 23.26
CA LYS A 445 12.75 0.35 24.26
C LYS A 445 11.67 -0.18 25.20
N THR A 446 11.86 0.05 26.49
CA THR A 446 10.96 -0.42 27.55
C THR A 446 9.74 0.49 27.68
N VAL A 447 8.55 -0.05 27.41
CA VAL A 447 7.26 0.60 27.59
C VAL A 447 6.50 -0.10 28.72
N LYS A 448 5.96 0.68 29.66
CA LYS A 448 4.98 0.19 30.64
C LYS A 448 3.59 0.36 30.03
N ILE A 449 2.80 -0.70 29.98
CA ILE A 449 1.38 -0.68 29.54
C ILE A 449 0.51 -1.02 30.74
N THR A 450 -0.46 -0.19 31.09
CA THR A 450 -1.40 -0.44 32.19
C THR A 450 -2.79 -0.71 31.62
N TYR A 451 -3.41 -1.81 32.04
CA TYR A 451 -4.70 -2.28 31.55
C TYR A 451 -5.46 -2.99 32.66
N ARG A 452 -6.69 -2.53 32.95
CA ARG A 452 -7.52 -3.01 34.08
C ARG A 452 -6.72 -3.06 35.40
N GLY A 453 -6.06 -1.96 35.75
CA GLY A 453 -5.21 -1.82 36.94
C GLY A 453 -3.85 -2.53 36.87
N LYS A 454 -3.70 -3.63 36.11
CA LYS A 454 -2.43 -4.35 36.00
C LYS A 454 -1.46 -3.66 35.04
N THR A 455 -0.23 -3.47 35.49
CA THR A 455 0.86 -2.92 34.68
C THR A 455 1.76 -4.02 34.12
N TYR A 456 2.10 -3.89 32.84
CA TYR A 456 2.92 -4.82 32.06
C TYR A 456 4.13 -4.07 31.49
N THR A 457 5.32 -4.34 32.02
CA THR A 457 6.59 -3.86 31.43
C THR A 457 6.94 -4.73 30.24
N LYS A 458 7.15 -4.13 29.06
CA LYS A 458 7.50 -4.85 27.82
C LYS A 458 8.45 -4.04 26.93
N THR A 459 9.27 -4.73 26.15
CA THR A 459 10.22 -4.11 25.21
C THR A 459 9.64 -4.05 23.79
N THR A 460 9.91 -2.98 23.05
CA THR A 460 9.55 -2.87 21.62
C THR A 460 10.42 -3.78 20.75
N ASN A 461 9.82 -4.45 19.78
CA ASN A 461 10.53 -5.28 18.80
C ASN A 461 11.22 -4.43 17.70
N SER A 462 11.86 -5.09 16.73
CA SER A 462 12.55 -4.45 15.58
C SER A 462 11.67 -3.51 14.74
N LYS A 463 10.34 -3.62 14.82
CA LYS A 463 9.38 -2.73 14.14
C LYS A 463 8.83 -1.63 15.07
N GLY A 464 9.49 -1.39 16.21
CA GLY A 464 9.07 -0.45 17.25
C GLY A 464 7.79 -0.84 17.99
N LYS A 465 7.28 -2.07 17.78
CA LYS A 465 5.97 -2.51 18.30
C LYS A 465 6.09 -3.23 19.63
N VAL A 466 5.18 -2.89 20.53
CA VAL A 466 4.91 -3.60 21.78
C VAL A 466 3.43 -4.03 21.79
N GLY A 467 3.12 -5.18 22.39
CA GLY A 467 1.78 -5.77 22.29
C GLY A 467 1.26 -6.41 23.58
N LEU A 468 -0.04 -6.33 23.79
CA LEU A 468 -0.78 -6.94 24.91
C LEU A 468 -1.98 -7.74 24.38
N LYS A 469 -2.12 -9.00 24.80
CA LYS A 469 -3.25 -9.87 24.41
C LYS A 469 -4.50 -9.52 25.21
N ILE A 470 -5.60 -9.20 24.52
CA ILE A 470 -6.81 -8.63 25.14
C ILE A 470 -7.92 -9.69 25.24
N SER A 471 -8.11 -10.26 26.43
CA SER A 471 -9.05 -11.36 26.69
C SER A 471 -10.31 -10.95 27.48
N SER A 472 -10.58 -9.64 27.63
CA SER A 472 -11.70 -9.11 28.43
C SER A 472 -13.09 -9.38 27.82
N ALA A 473 -14.16 -8.98 28.51
CA ALA A 473 -15.53 -9.15 28.03
C ALA A 473 -15.80 -8.30 26.77
N ILE A 474 -16.74 -8.75 25.94
CA ILE A 474 -17.10 -8.12 24.66
C ILE A 474 -18.19 -7.07 24.88
N GLY A 475 -18.18 -6.00 24.10
CA GLY A 475 -19.16 -4.91 24.11
C GLY A 475 -18.67 -3.66 24.86
N TYR A 476 -17.88 -3.88 25.91
CA TYR A 476 -17.31 -2.83 26.76
C TYR A 476 -16.09 -2.14 26.13
N ALA A 477 -15.83 -0.91 26.58
CA ALA A 477 -14.56 -0.23 26.40
C ALA A 477 -13.75 -0.30 27.70
N TYR A 478 -12.44 -0.45 27.58
CA TYR A 478 -11.51 -0.48 28.72
C TYR A 478 -10.37 0.50 28.48
N ASN A 479 -10.04 1.34 29.47
CA ASN A 479 -8.87 2.19 29.36
C ASN A 479 -7.60 1.33 29.34
N LEU A 480 -6.76 1.59 28.33
CA LEU A 480 -5.44 1.01 28.17
C LEU A 480 -4.47 2.19 28.04
N SER A 481 -3.61 2.38 29.04
CA SER A 481 -2.61 3.46 29.07
C SER A 481 -1.20 2.92 28.92
N TYR A 482 -0.27 3.76 28.47
CA TYR A 482 1.11 3.36 28.17
C TYR A 482 2.07 4.53 28.34
N LYS A 483 3.25 4.25 28.89
CA LYS A 483 4.29 5.24 29.21
C LYS A 483 5.67 4.73 28.78
N TYR A 484 6.37 5.54 27.99
CA TYR A 484 7.80 5.42 27.74
C TYR A 484 8.51 6.50 28.56
N ALA A 485 9.47 6.09 29.40
CA ALA A 485 10.17 6.99 30.31
C ALA A 485 11.24 7.90 29.64
N GLY A 486 11.43 7.78 28.32
CA GLY A 486 12.56 8.42 27.64
C GLY A 486 13.86 7.67 27.88
N ASN A 487 14.99 8.29 27.49
CA ASN A 487 16.34 7.93 27.92
C ASN A 487 17.26 9.16 27.82
N SER A 488 18.57 8.98 27.60
CA SER A 488 19.52 10.04 27.28
C SER A 488 19.08 10.86 26.05
N ASN A 489 18.84 10.18 24.93
CA ASN A 489 18.60 10.78 23.61
C ASN A 489 17.13 11.13 23.37
N TYR A 490 16.20 10.34 23.91
CA TYR A 490 14.77 10.43 23.60
C TYR A 490 13.96 11.00 24.77
N GLY A 491 12.99 11.85 24.44
CA GLY A 491 12.01 12.38 25.38
C GLY A 491 11.05 11.31 25.90
N ALA A 492 10.56 11.51 27.13
CA ALA A 492 9.49 10.72 27.71
C ALA A 492 8.14 11.06 27.05
N ILE A 493 7.25 10.07 26.96
CA ILE A 493 5.89 10.23 26.42
C ILE A 493 4.94 9.24 27.09
N SER A 494 3.67 9.64 27.24
CA SER A 494 2.57 8.79 27.67
C SER A 494 1.37 8.97 26.77
N GLY A 495 0.50 7.98 26.71
CA GLY A 495 -0.79 8.03 26.03
C GLY A 495 -1.77 7.01 26.61
N SER A 496 -3.02 7.08 26.16
CA SER A 496 -4.05 6.11 26.50
C SER A 496 -4.99 5.86 25.32
N VAL A 497 -5.88 4.89 25.46
CA VAL A 497 -6.97 4.61 24.53
C VAL A 497 -8.10 3.91 25.28
N ASN A 498 -9.34 4.32 25.04
CA ASN A 498 -10.52 3.62 25.53
C ASN A 498 -10.86 2.49 24.54
N LEU A 499 -10.20 1.35 24.73
CA LEU A 499 -10.16 0.24 23.78
C LEU A 499 -11.45 -0.58 23.83
N LYS A 500 -12.26 -0.54 22.76
CA LYS A 500 -13.51 -1.30 22.67
C LYS A 500 -13.26 -2.76 22.26
N VAL A 501 -13.67 -3.72 23.09
CA VAL A 501 -13.47 -5.15 22.84
C VAL A 501 -14.69 -5.73 22.11
N LYS A 502 -14.44 -6.34 20.96
CA LYS A 502 -15.46 -6.85 20.02
C LYS A 502 -15.39 -8.38 19.86
N LYS A 503 -16.49 -9.02 19.45
CA LYS A 503 -16.46 -10.44 19.03
C LYS A 503 -15.76 -10.53 17.67
N GLY A 504 -14.82 -11.46 17.50
CA GLY A 504 -14.17 -11.66 16.21
C GLY A 504 -15.16 -12.11 15.13
N THR A 505 -14.82 -11.88 13.86
CA THR A 505 -15.57 -12.42 12.71
C THR A 505 -14.63 -13.04 11.68
N SER A 506 -15.16 -13.97 10.90
CA SER A 506 -14.49 -14.61 9.78
C SER A 506 -15.36 -14.49 8.54
N LEU A 507 -14.79 -14.01 7.44
CA LEU A 507 -15.46 -13.78 6.17
C LEU A 507 -14.75 -14.58 5.08
N ALA A 508 -15.26 -15.77 4.78
CA ALA A 508 -14.61 -16.75 3.90
C ALA A 508 -15.33 -16.88 2.55
N GLY A 509 -14.59 -16.83 1.45
CA GLY A 509 -15.08 -17.07 0.09
C GLY A 509 -14.65 -18.42 -0.47
N SER A 510 -14.91 -18.64 -1.76
CA SER A 510 -14.28 -19.76 -2.49
C SER A 510 -12.77 -19.56 -2.59
N SER A 511 -12.01 -20.66 -2.56
CA SER A 511 -10.58 -20.66 -2.93
C SER A 511 -10.34 -20.58 -4.44
N SER A 512 -11.39 -20.66 -5.27
CA SER A 512 -11.26 -20.57 -6.73
C SER A 512 -10.95 -19.14 -7.18
N THR A 513 -9.81 -18.98 -7.85
CA THR A 513 -9.42 -17.76 -8.58
C THR A 513 -10.11 -17.64 -9.95
N THR A 514 -10.98 -18.59 -10.33
CA THR A 514 -11.76 -18.56 -11.58
C THR A 514 -13.26 -18.62 -11.29
N ILE A 515 -14.04 -17.81 -12.03
CA ILE A 515 -15.51 -17.86 -12.04
C ILE A 515 -16.06 -17.89 -13.47
N ILE A 516 -17.19 -18.57 -13.66
CA ILE A 516 -17.93 -18.56 -14.93
C ILE A 516 -18.77 -17.28 -15.00
N LYS A 517 -18.75 -16.56 -16.12
CA LYS A 517 -19.59 -15.39 -16.38
C LYS A 517 -21.07 -15.74 -16.16
N GLY A 518 -21.77 -14.95 -15.35
CA GLY A 518 -23.16 -15.22 -14.94
C GLY A 518 -23.31 -15.98 -13.62
N ASN A 519 -22.23 -16.57 -13.07
CA ASN A 519 -22.29 -17.22 -11.77
C ASN A 519 -22.13 -16.22 -10.60
N LYS A 520 -22.64 -16.63 -9.43
CA LYS A 520 -22.49 -15.91 -8.16
C LYS A 520 -21.18 -16.32 -7.48
N TYR A 521 -20.31 -15.34 -7.20
CA TYR A 521 -19.29 -15.49 -6.17
C TYR A 521 -19.97 -15.32 -4.81
N SER A 522 -19.71 -16.23 -3.88
CA SER A 522 -20.36 -16.25 -2.56
C SER A 522 -19.33 -16.23 -1.44
N VAL A 523 -19.66 -15.53 -0.35
CA VAL A 523 -18.86 -15.46 0.87
C VAL A 523 -19.75 -15.70 2.09
N THR A 524 -19.22 -16.40 3.08
CA THR A 524 -19.92 -16.73 4.33
C THR A 524 -19.32 -15.92 5.47
N LEU A 525 -20.14 -15.12 6.14
CA LEU A 525 -19.77 -14.39 7.35
C LEU A 525 -20.15 -15.19 8.60
N LYS A 526 -19.17 -15.40 9.48
CA LYS A 526 -19.33 -16.06 10.78
C LYS A 526 -18.73 -15.23 11.91
N ASP A 527 -19.15 -15.47 13.14
CA ASP A 527 -18.43 -15.00 14.33
C ASP A 527 -17.25 -15.92 14.70
N SER A 528 -16.45 -15.50 15.69
CA SER A 528 -15.31 -16.27 16.21
C SER A 528 -15.68 -17.55 16.97
N SER A 529 -16.97 -17.86 17.11
CA SER A 529 -17.48 -19.14 17.64
C SER A 529 -17.99 -20.05 16.52
N GLY A 530 -17.91 -19.62 15.25
CA GLY A 530 -18.38 -20.38 14.09
C GLY A 530 -19.85 -20.17 13.71
N ASN A 531 -20.60 -19.37 14.48
CA ASN A 531 -22.01 -19.07 14.21
C ASN A 531 -22.14 -18.19 12.97
N VAL A 532 -23.13 -18.46 12.12
CA VAL A 532 -23.41 -17.65 10.93
C VAL A 532 -24.02 -16.29 11.29
N LEU A 533 -23.59 -15.22 10.62
CA LEU A 533 -24.10 -13.87 10.88
C LEU A 533 -25.03 -13.42 9.74
N SER A 534 -26.33 -13.58 9.96
CA SER A 534 -27.39 -13.15 9.04
C SER A 534 -27.67 -11.64 9.10
N SER A 535 -28.28 -11.12 8.04
CA SER A 535 -28.73 -9.73 7.90
C SER A 535 -27.61 -8.69 8.09
N LYS A 536 -26.37 -9.02 7.70
CA LYS A 536 -25.21 -8.12 7.75
C LYS A 536 -24.81 -7.66 6.35
N LYS A 537 -24.45 -6.38 6.21
CA LYS A 537 -23.97 -5.80 4.95
C LYS A 537 -22.50 -6.19 4.72
N VAL A 538 -22.24 -6.95 3.67
CA VAL A 538 -20.90 -7.26 3.14
C VAL A 538 -20.71 -6.46 1.85
N THR A 539 -19.60 -5.75 1.72
CA THR A 539 -19.24 -5.02 0.50
C THR A 539 -18.24 -5.84 -0.29
N PHE A 540 -18.57 -6.12 -1.55
CA PHE A 540 -17.66 -6.66 -2.54
C PHE A 540 -17.05 -5.51 -3.35
N THR A 541 -15.74 -5.51 -3.56
CA THR A 541 -15.07 -4.56 -4.46
C THR A 541 -14.61 -5.34 -5.70
N PHE A 542 -15.13 -5.00 -6.87
CA PHE A 542 -14.78 -5.64 -8.14
C PHE A 542 -14.33 -4.58 -9.15
N ASN A 543 -13.07 -4.65 -9.58
CA ASN A 543 -12.42 -3.69 -10.46
C ASN A 543 -12.61 -2.23 -9.98
N GLY A 544 -12.31 -1.98 -8.71
CA GLY A 544 -12.49 -0.68 -8.04
C GLY A 544 -13.92 -0.32 -7.63
N LYS A 545 -14.96 -0.88 -8.28
CA LYS A 545 -16.36 -0.56 -7.98
C LYS A 545 -16.91 -1.40 -6.81
N ASN A 546 -17.60 -0.75 -5.89
CA ASN A 546 -18.18 -1.37 -4.70
C ASN A 546 -19.62 -1.85 -4.93
N TYR A 547 -19.95 -3.01 -4.36
CA TYR A 547 -21.26 -3.67 -4.44
C TYR A 547 -21.61 -4.26 -3.06
N THR A 548 -22.47 -3.59 -2.31
CA THR A 548 -22.96 -4.11 -1.02
C THR A 548 -24.06 -5.15 -1.20
N LYS A 549 -24.00 -6.23 -0.42
CA LYS A 549 -24.96 -7.33 -0.39
C LYS A 549 -25.19 -7.77 1.06
N THR A 550 -26.41 -8.19 1.37
CA THR A 550 -26.79 -8.63 2.72
C THR A 550 -26.61 -10.14 2.86
N THR A 551 -26.11 -10.61 4.00
CA THR A 551 -26.01 -12.04 4.31
C THR A 551 -27.39 -12.66 4.60
N ASN A 552 -27.66 -13.83 4.02
CA ASN A 552 -28.89 -14.60 4.27
C ASN A 552 -28.86 -15.34 5.62
N SER A 553 -29.89 -16.15 5.91
CA SER A 553 -29.99 -16.97 7.12
C SER A 553 -28.84 -17.96 7.33
N LYS A 554 -28.10 -18.32 6.28
CA LYS A 554 -26.89 -19.17 6.34
C LYS A 554 -25.59 -18.35 6.43
N GLY A 555 -25.68 -17.04 6.68
CA GLY A 555 -24.56 -16.11 6.73
C GLY A 555 -23.94 -15.80 5.36
N VAL A 556 -24.56 -16.21 4.25
CA VAL A 556 -23.99 -16.11 2.90
C VAL A 556 -24.44 -14.82 2.21
N ALA A 557 -23.48 -14.02 1.74
CA ALA A 557 -23.69 -12.94 0.79
C ALA A 557 -23.11 -13.33 -0.59
N SER A 558 -23.73 -12.86 -1.68
CA SER A 558 -23.35 -13.27 -3.04
C SER A 558 -23.41 -12.12 -4.05
N LEU A 559 -22.43 -12.06 -4.96
CA LEU A 559 -22.39 -11.15 -6.11
C LEU A 559 -22.31 -11.95 -7.42
N THR A 560 -23.22 -11.68 -8.36
CA THR A 560 -23.15 -12.24 -9.72
C THR A 560 -22.08 -11.51 -10.54
N ILE A 561 -21.17 -12.25 -11.17
CA ILE A 561 -20.07 -11.68 -11.96
C ILE A 561 -20.40 -11.76 -13.46
N ASN A 562 -20.82 -10.63 -14.05
CA ASN A 562 -21.25 -10.52 -15.45
C ASN A 562 -20.21 -9.86 -16.39
N ALA A 563 -18.99 -9.62 -15.91
CA ALA A 563 -17.93 -8.94 -16.67
C ALA A 563 -17.50 -9.73 -17.92
N ALA A 564 -16.70 -9.09 -18.80
CA ALA A 564 -16.17 -9.74 -19.98
C ALA A 564 -15.27 -10.94 -19.60
N ALA A 565 -15.48 -12.08 -20.27
CA ALA A 565 -14.64 -13.25 -20.13
C ALA A 565 -13.28 -13.04 -20.82
N GLY A 566 -12.31 -13.91 -20.54
CA GLY A 566 -10.95 -13.80 -21.06
C GLY A 566 -10.04 -12.85 -20.27
N LYS A 567 -10.59 -12.16 -19.26
CA LYS A 567 -9.91 -11.16 -18.44
C LYS A 567 -9.89 -11.53 -16.96
N THR A 568 -8.88 -11.01 -16.27
CA THR A 568 -8.68 -11.17 -14.83
C THR A 568 -8.84 -9.82 -14.15
N TYR A 569 -9.65 -9.76 -13.11
CA TYR A 569 -10.04 -8.53 -12.42
C TYR A 569 -9.54 -8.52 -10.98
N SER A 570 -9.31 -7.32 -10.42
CA SER A 570 -9.09 -7.16 -8.98
C SER A 570 -10.41 -7.37 -8.24
N PHE A 571 -10.39 -8.21 -7.21
CA PHE A 571 -11.59 -8.55 -6.45
C PHE A 571 -11.29 -8.73 -4.95
N SER A 572 -12.08 -8.11 -4.09
CA SER A 572 -12.01 -8.29 -2.64
C SER A 572 -13.40 -8.17 -2.02
N TYR A 573 -13.52 -8.47 -0.73
CA TYR A 573 -14.77 -8.40 0.01
C TYR A 573 -14.51 -8.11 1.49
N SER A 574 -15.38 -7.30 2.10
CA SER A 574 -15.23 -6.83 3.47
C SER A 574 -16.56 -6.72 4.22
N TYR A 575 -16.49 -6.95 5.52
CA TYR A 575 -17.51 -6.64 6.51
C TYR A 575 -16.93 -5.59 7.45
N ALA A 576 -17.53 -4.40 7.51
CA ALA A 576 -17.04 -3.26 8.30
C ALA A 576 -17.14 -3.46 9.83
N GLY A 577 -17.73 -4.58 10.29
CA GLY A 577 -18.01 -4.81 11.70
C GLY A 577 -19.30 -4.14 12.16
N SER A 578 -19.45 -4.03 13.47
CA SER A 578 -20.50 -3.26 14.13
C SER A 578 -19.99 -2.68 15.47
N SER A 579 -20.90 -2.21 16.33
CA SER A 579 -20.62 -1.89 17.73
C SER A 579 -20.06 -3.11 18.50
N TYR A 580 -20.60 -4.30 18.23
CA TYR A 580 -20.28 -5.56 18.93
C TYR A 580 -19.31 -6.47 18.16
N TYR A 581 -19.41 -6.53 16.83
CA TYR A 581 -18.59 -7.40 15.98
C TYR A 581 -17.39 -6.67 15.37
N ALA A 582 -16.22 -7.32 15.36
CA ALA A 582 -15.05 -6.83 14.67
C ALA A 582 -15.24 -6.90 13.14
N ALA A 583 -14.54 -6.01 12.42
CA ALA A 583 -14.44 -6.06 10.97
C ALA A 583 -13.64 -7.29 10.50
N SER A 584 -13.90 -7.75 9.28
CA SER A 584 -13.13 -8.79 8.59
C SER A 584 -13.18 -8.60 7.08
N SER A 585 -12.11 -8.98 6.38
CA SER A 585 -11.98 -8.78 4.93
C SER A 585 -11.02 -9.78 4.30
N SER A 586 -11.18 -10.03 3.01
CA SER A 586 -10.11 -10.59 2.18
C SER A 586 -9.10 -9.50 1.79
N GLY A 587 -7.89 -9.92 1.42
CA GLY A 587 -7.01 -9.10 0.58
C GLY A 587 -7.48 -9.12 -0.88
N THR A 588 -6.80 -8.38 -1.75
CA THR A 588 -7.12 -8.35 -3.19
C THR A 588 -6.76 -9.67 -3.87
N ILE A 589 -7.76 -10.35 -4.41
CA ILE A 589 -7.66 -11.58 -5.21
C ILE A 589 -7.67 -11.19 -6.70
N LYS A 590 -6.91 -11.92 -7.52
CA LYS A 590 -7.00 -11.86 -8.99
C LYS A 590 -8.04 -12.88 -9.46
N LEU A 591 -9.22 -12.41 -9.86
CA LEU A 591 -10.37 -13.25 -10.26
C LEU A 591 -10.51 -13.30 -11.79
N ALA A 592 -10.23 -14.45 -12.39
CA ALA A 592 -10.40 -14.72 -13.82
C ALA A 592 -11.87 -15.03 -14.15
N VAL A 593 -12.43 -14.35 -15.16
CA VAL A 593 -13.80 -14.59 -15.63
C VAL A 593 -13.75 -15.37 -16.94
N LYS A 594 -14.48 -16.49 -17.01
CA LYS A 594 -14.49 -17.40 -18.17
C LYS A 594 -15.91 -17.73 -18.63
N LEU A 595 -16.08 -18.13 -19.88
CA LEU A 595 -17.28 -18.81 -20.37
C LEU A 595 -17.15 -20.31 -20.10
N LYS A 596 -18.29 -20.99 -19.94
CA LYS A 596 -18.33 -22.45 -19.81
C LYS A 596 -18.19 -23.08 -21.20
N SER A 597 -17.26 -24.03 -21.35
CA SER A 597 -17.16 -24.89 -22.52
C SER A 597 -18.06 -26.12 -22.41
N VAL A 598 -18.47 -26.65 -23.57
CA VAL A 598 -19.27 -27.86 -23.72
C VAL A 598 -18.62 -28.71 -24.81
N ILE A 599 -18.38 -30.00 -24.52
CA ILE A 599 -17.69 -30.93 -25.41
C ILE A 599 -18.61 -32.11 -25.72
N SER A 600 -18.74 -32.46 -26.99
CA SER A 600 -19.69 -33.47 -27.49
C SER A 600 -19.04 -34.36 -28.55
N ASN A 601 -19.55 -35.58 -28.75
CA ASN A 601 -18.88 -36.61 -29.53
C ASN A 601 -19.78 -37.24 -30.62
N SER A 602 -19.15 -37.97 -31.55
CA SER A 602 -19.83 -38.62 -32.68
C SER A 602 -20.50 -39.99 -32.39
N GLY A 603 -20.75 -40.33 -31.12
CA GLY A 603 -21.40 -41.59 -30.71
C GLY A 603 -20.42 -42.69 -30.27
N SER A 604 -20.93 -43.89 -29.99
CA SER A 604 -20.18 -44.98 -29.34
C SER A 604 -19.66 -46.08 -30.28
N SER A 605 -19.78 -45.92 -31.60
CA SER A 605 -19.25 -46.90 -32.57
C SER A 605 -18.76 -46.22 -33.85
N ILE A 606 -17.72 -46.78 -34.48
CA ILE A 606 -17.13 -46.28 -35.72
C ILE A 606 -16.63 -47.45 -36.58
N MET A 607 -16.52 -47.25 -37.90
CA MET A 607 -15.85 -48.19 -38.80
C MET A 607 -14.33 -48.02 -38.72
N ASN A 608 -13.57 -49.12 -38.74
CA ASN A 608 -12.10 -49.07 -38.71
C ASN A 608 -11.54 -48.30 -39.93
N GLY A 609 -10.47 -47.53 -39.73
CA GLY A 609 -9.95 -46.58 -40.71
C GLY A 609 -10.95 -45.46 -41.02
N SER A 610 -11.47 -44.78 -39.98
CA SER A 610 -12.37 -43.62 -40.11
C SER A 610 -12.15 -42.57 -39.02
N ASN A 611 -12.50 -41.31 -39.30
CA ASN A 611 -12.31 -40.19 -38.36
C ASN A 611 -13.42 -40.10 -37.30
N TYR A 612 -13.06 -40.29 -36.03
CA TYR A 612 -13.90 -40.01 -34.87
C TYR A 612 -13.87 -38.53 -34.53
N LYS A 613 -15.04 -37.93 -34.24
CA LYS A 613 -15.21 -36.46 -34.18
C LYS A 613 -15.66 -35.98 -32.81
N ILE A 614 -15.06 -34.89 -32.36
CA ILE A 614 -15.43 -34.13 -31.16
C ILE A 614 -15.79 -32.71 -31.57
N THR A 615 -16.94 -32.20 -31.13
CA THR A 615 -17.33 -30.80 -31.31
C THR A 615 -17.20 -30.05 -29.99
N LEU A 616 -16.46 -28.94 -29.99
CA LEU A 616 -16.30 -28.04 -28.86
C LEU A 616 -17.15 -26.77 -29.07
N LYS A 617 -17.94 -26.43 -28.05
CA LYS A 617 -18.81 -25.24 -28.02
C LYS A 617 -18.65 -24.46 -26.72
N ASP A 618 -19.17 -23.25 -26.66
CA ASP A 618 -19.49 -22.60 -25.38
C ASP A 618 -20.90 -22.96 -24.88
N SER A 619 -21.29 -22.44 -23.72
CA SER A 619 -22.62 -22.60 -23.13
C SER A 619 -23.76 -21.88 -23.88
N SER A 620 -23.43 -21.00 -24.83
CA SER A 620 -24.40 -20.35 -25.72
C SER A 620 -24.56 -21.08 -27.06
N GLY A 621 -23.73 -22.10 -27.32
CA GLY A 621 -23.78 -22.93 -28.52
C GLY A 621 -22.80 -22.53 -29.62
N ASN A 622 -22.01 -21.47 -29.41
CA ASN A 622 -21.02 -20.96 -30.36
C ASN A 622 -19.89 -21.98 -30.55
N LEU A 623 -19.40 -22.12 -31.78
CA LEU A 623 -18.36 -23.08 -32.15
C LEU A 623 -16.97 -22.57 -31.72
N LEU A 624 -16.23 -23.36 -30.95
CA LEU A 624 -14.91 -22.95 -30.46
C LEU A 624 -13.80 -23.44 -31.42
N VAL A 625 -13.45 -22.57 -32.36
CA VAL A 625 -12.41 -22.76 -33.38
C VAL A 625 -10.99 -22.58 -32.80
N GLY A 626 -10.00 -23.27 -33.35
CA GLY A 626 -8.59 -23.09 -33.01
C GLY A 626 -8.20 -23.65 -31.63
N LYS A 627 -8.99 -24.57 -31.06
CA LYS A 627 -8.80 -25.10 -29.70
C LYS A 627 -8.23 -26.51 -29.73
N ASN A 628 -7.17 -26.75 -28.96
CA ASN A 628 -6.54 -28.06 -28.88
C ASN A 628 -7.35 -29.02 -27.99
N ILE A 629 -7.78 -30.13 -28.59
CA ILE A 629 -8.39 -31.28 -27.92
C ILE A 629 -7.31 -32.35 -27.78
N THR A 630 -7.03 -32.75 -26.54
CA THR A 630 -6.22 -33.92 -26.22
C THR A 630 -7.12 -35.15 -26.25
N PHE A 631 -6.86 -36.10 -27.14
CA PHE A 631 -7.48 -37.42 -27.17
C PHE A 631 -6.52 -38.46 -26.58
N THR A 632 -7.02 -39.45 -25.83
CA THR A 632 -6.23 -40.62 -25.44
C THR A 632 -6.96 -41.89 -25.89
N PHE A 633 -6.31 -42.67 -26.75
CA PHE A 633 -6.86 -43.84 -27.42
C PHE A 633 -5.83 -44.96 -27.47
N ASN A 634 -6.22 -46.17 -27.04
CA ASN A 634 -5.33 -47.34 -26.98
C ASN A 634 -3.98 -47.04 -26.29
N GLY A 635 -4.02 -46.37 -25.13
CA GLY A 635 -2.85 -45.94 -24.36
C GLY A 635 -2.10 -44.71 -24.92
N LYS A 636 -2.19 -44.42 -26.22
CA LYS A 636 -1.48 -43.30 -26.86
C LYS A 636 -2.31 -42.01 -26.80
N THR A 637 -1.62 -40.88 -26.61
CA THR A 637 -2.22 -39.54 -26.58
C THR A 637 -1.96 -38.79 -27.88
N TYR A 638 -2.96 -38.03 -28.34
CA TYR A 638 -2.97 -37.29 -29.60
C TYR A 638 -3.51 -35.88 -29.35
N SER A 639 -2.83 -34.84 -29.86
CA SER A 639 -3.38 -33.48 -29.90
C SER A 639 -4.03 -33.21 -31.25
N LYS A 640 -5.25 -32.66 -31.27
CA LYS A 640 -5.97 -32.26 -32.49
C LYS A 640 -6.71 -30.95 -32.25
N THR A 641 -6.47 -29.96 -33.10
CA THR A 641 -7.11 -28.65 -33.04
C THR A 641 -8.52 -28.69 -33.67
N THR A 642 -9.44 -27.87 -33.16
CA THR A 642 -10.76 -27.69 -33.76
C THR A 642 -10.69 -26.81 -35.01
N GLY A 643 -11.23 -27.29 -36.14
CA GLY A 643 -11.37 -26.50 -37.37
C GLY A 643 -12.49 -25.46 -37.27
N ALA A 644 -12.78 -24.77 -38.39
CA ALA A 644 -13.79 -23.71 -38.48
C ALA A 644 -15.20 -24.12 -38.01
N THR A 645 -15.53 -25.42 -38.08
CA THR A 645 -16.80 -25.98 -37.59
C THR A 645 -16.80 -26.30 -36.08
N GLY A 646 -15.76 -25.92 -35.33
CA GLY A 646 -15.58 -26.29 -33.93
C GLY A 646 -15.27 -27.77 -33.71
N VAL A 647 -14.96 -28.53 -34.78
CA VAL A 647 -14.73 -29.97 -34.76
C VAL A 647 -13.25 -30.31 -34.78
N ALA A 648 -12.80 -31.14 -33.84
CA ALA A 648 -11.52 -31.85 -33.88
C ALA A 648 -11.76 -33.32 -34.26
N SER A 649 -10.87 -33.90 -35.07
CA SER A 649 -11.01 -35.28 -35.57
C SER A 649 -9.75 -36.12 -35.30
N LEU A 650 -9.96 -37.35 -34.83
CA LEU A 650 -8.92 -38.38 -34.66
C LEU A 650 -9.22 -39.55 -35.61
N SER A 651 -8.26 -39.92 -36.46
CA SER A 651 -8.37 -41.14 -37.26
C SER A 651 -8.29 -42.35 -36.34
N ILE A 652 -9.26 -43.25 -36.42
CA ILE A 652 -9.31 -44.51 -35.70
C ILE A 652 -8.98 -45.62 -36.69
N ASP A 653 -7.74 -46.10 -36.62
CA ASP A 653 -7.30 -47.30 -37.31
C ASP A 653 -6.58 -48.22 -36.31
N VAL A 654 -6.93 -49.52 -36.34
CA VAL A 654 -6.45 -50.54 -35.42
C VAL A 654 -6.31 -51.90 -36.12
N SER A 655 -5.30 -52.67 -35.74
CA SER A 655 -5.07 -54.03 -36.24
C SER A 655 -6.13 -55.05 -35.79
N THR A 656 -6.88 -54.78 -34.72
CA THR A 656 -7.90 -55.69 -34.20
C THR A 656 -9.17 -54.93 -33.82
N PRO A 657 -10.19 -54.88 -34.70
CA PRO A 657 -11.46 -54.20 -34.42
C PRO A 657 -12.19 -54.82 -33.20
N LYS A 658 -12.34 -54.02 -32.14
CA LYS A 658 -12.98 -54.36 -30.87
C LYS A 658 -13.47 -53.08 -30.16
N THR A 659 -13.98 -53.21 -28.93
CA THR A 659 -14.25 -52.04 -28.07
C THR A 659 -12.96 -51.51 -27.45
N TYR A 660 -12.73 -50.20 -27.56
CA TYR A 660 -11.59 -49.48 -26.98
C TYR A 660 -12.08 -48.37 -26.04
N ALA A 661 -11.32 -48.09 -24.99
CA ALA A 661 -11.50 -46.86 -24.23
C ALA A 661 -10.96 -45.67 -25.04
N LEU A 662 -11.78 -44.62 -25.19
CA LEU A 662 -11.40 -43.34 -25.76
C LEU A 662 -11.77 -42.21 -24.78
N THR A 663 -10.81 -41.37 -24.42
CA THR A 663 -11.05 -40.13 -23.67
C THR A 663 -10.66 -38.91 -24.51
N TYR A 664 -11.27 -37.76 -24.20
CA TYR A 664 -11.01 -36.51 -24.91
C TYR A 664 -11.19 -35.32 -23.95
N LYS A 665 -10.29 -34.34 -24.03
CA LYS A 665 -10.21 -33.19 -23.11
C LYS A 665 -9.82 -31.92 -23.86
N PHE A 666 -10.64 -30.89 -23.74
CA PHE A 666 -10.20 -29.51 -23.89
C PHE A 666 -9.63 -29.02 -22.54
N GLY A 667 -8.39 -28.52 -22.55
CA GLY A 667 -7.70 -28.07 -21.34
C GLY A 667 -8.30 -26.82 -20.68
N GLY A 668 -9.15 -26.08 -21.40
CA GLY A 668 -9.48 -24.70 -21.07
C GLY A 668 -8.42 -23.73 -21.60
N ASP A 669 -8.75 -22.44 -21.64
CA ASP A 669 -7.82 -21.37 -21.99
C ASP A 669 -8.09 -20.12 -21.13
N SER A 670 -7.63 -18.93 -21.52
CA SER A 670 -7.94 -17.68 -20.82
C SER A 670 -9.44 -17.33 -20.81
N ASN A 671 -10.16 -17.68 -21.88
CA ASN A 671 -11.56 -17.34 -22.13
C ASN A 671 -12.53 -18.42 -21.64
N TYR A 672 -12.15 -19.70 -21.71
CA TYR A 672 -13.05 -20.84 -21.52
C TYR A 672 -12.58 -21.81 -20.41
N THR A 673 -13.54 -22.43 -19.72
CA THR A 673 -13.28 -23.54 -18.79
C THR A 673 -12.67 -24.76 -19.49
N SER A 674 -12.12 -25.69 -18.72
CA SER A 674 -11.84 -27.05 -19.21
C SER A 674 -13.14 -27.84 -19.42
N SER A 675 -13.12 -28.80 -20.33
CA SER A 675 -14.22 -29.75 -20.53
C SER A 675 -13.70 -31.05 -21.15
N SER A 676 -14.15 -32.19 -20.62
CA SER A 676 -13.71 -33.52 -21.06
C SER A 676 -14.85 -34.52 -21.09
N GLY A 677 -14.64 -35.63 -21.79
CA GLY A 677 -15.52 -36.79 -21.76
C GLY A 677 -14.77 -38.08 -22.10
N SER A 678 -15.50 -39.19 -22.03
CA SER A 678 -15.01 -40.52 -22.36
C SER A 678 -16.09 -41.32 -23.09
N VAL A 679 -15.69 -42.39 -23.77
CA VAL A 679 -16.58 -43.34 -24.44
C VAL A 679 -15.92 -44.71 -24.54
N SER A 680 -16.72 -45.77 -24.43
CA SER A 680 -16.33 -47.11 -24.86
C SER A 680 -16.63 -47.24 -26.36
N LEU A 681 -15.63 -47.00 -27.19
CA LEU A 681 -15.76 -46.92 -28.65
C LEU A 681 -15.68 -48.32 -29.28
N ASN A 682 -16.81 -48.82 -29.79
CA ASN A 682 -16.88 -50.07 -30.54
C ASN A 682 -16.39 -49.85 -31.99
N VAL A 683 -15.16 -50.27 -32.29
CA VAL A 683 -14.56 -50.18 -33.63
C VAL A 683 -14.92 -51.42 -34.43
N LYS A 684 -15.68 -51.24 -35.51
CA LYS A 684 -16.15 -52.31 -36.39
C LYS A 684 -15.18 -52.60 -37.53
N SER A 685 -14.92 -53.88 -37.81
CA SER A 685 -14.19 -54.29 -39.01
C SER A 685 -14.97 -53.95 -40.28
N LYS A 686 -14.27 -53.48 -41.33
CA LYS A 686 -14.85 -53.27 -42.68
C LYS A 686 -15.04 -54.58 -43.46
N THR A 687 -14.33 -55.65 -43.11
CA THR A 687 -14.24 -56.90 -43.89
C THR A 687 -14.57 -58.16 -43.10
N ALA A 688 -14.59 -58.12 -41.76
CA ALA A 688 -14.78 -59.31 -40.92
C ALA A 688 -16.19 -59.38 -40.30
N PHE A 689 -16.89 -60.49 -40.53
CA PHE A 689 -18.29 -60.68 -40.11
C PHE A 689 -18.44 -62.00 -39.34
N THR A 690 -19.15 -61.98 -38.21
CA THR A 690 -19.51 -63.23 -37.53
C THR A 690 -20.62 -63.95 -38.30
N VAL A 691 -20.71 -65.28 -38.13
CA VAL A 691 -21.88 -66.07 -38.58
C VAL A 691 -23.19 -65.41 -38.13
N ALA A 692 -23.26 -64.87 -36.90
CA ALA A 692 -24.45 -64.18 -36.40
C ALA A 692 -24.83 -62.92 -37.20
N HIS A 693 -23.85 -62.10 -37.64
CA HIS A 693 -24.11 -60.96 -38.52
C HIS A 693 -24.67 -61.41 -39.88
N ILE A 694 -24.10 -62.49 -40.44
CA ILE A 694 -24.47 -63.03 -41.75
C ILE A 694 -25.86 -63.67 -41.70
N VAL A 695 -26.17 -64.41 -40.64
CA VAL A 695 -27.50 -64.98 -40.38
C VAL A 695 -28.57 -63.90 -40.24
N SER A 696 -28.30 -62.82 -39.50
CA SER A 696 -29.24 -61.69 -39.36
C SER A 696 -29.50 -60.97 -40.70
N ALA A 697 -28.45 -60.77 -41.52
CA ALA A 697 -28.59 -60.26 -42.87
C ALA A 697 -29.30 -61.26 -43.83
N SER A 698 -29.18 -62.56 -43.58
CA SER A 698 -29.84 -63.60 -44.37
C SER A 698 -31.36 -63.54 -44.22
N SER A 699 -31.87 -63.22 -43.02
CA SER A 699 -33.29 -62.92 -42.81
C SER A 699 -33.76 -61.73 -43.67
N SER A 700 -32.92 -60.70 -43.77
CA SER A 700 -33.23 -59.51 -44.58
C SER A 700 -33.24 -59.81 -46.08
N LEU A 701 -32.30 -60.63 -46.57
CA LEU A 701 -32.31 -61.12 -47.96
C LEU A 701 -33.54 -62.00 -48.24
N LYS A 702 -33.81 -62.98 -47.36
CA LYS A 702 -34.94 -63.91 -47.51
C LYS A 702 -36.26 -63.13 -47.66
N SER A 703 -36.55 -62.25 -46.71
CA SER A 703 -37.77 -61.43 -46.73
C SER A 703 -37.82 -60.37 -47.84
N TYR A 704 -36.69 -60.01 -48.46
CA TYR A 704 -36.69 -59.19 -49.67
C TYR A 704 -37.15 -60.02 -50.88
N VAL A 705 -36.56 -61.21 -51.09
CA VAL A 705 -36.90 -62.08 -52.21
C VAL A 705 -38.36 -62.53 -52.14
N GLU A 706 -38.81 -63.02 -50.97
CA GLU A 706 -40.21 -63.43 -50.74
C GLU A 706 -41.24 -62.31 -50.93
N LYS A 707 -40.82 -61.04 -50.88
CA LYS A 707 -41.69 -59.89 -51.09
C LYS A 707 -41.70 -59.39 -52.54
N TYR A 708 -40.61 -59.57 -53.28
CA TYR A 708 -40.40 -58.90 -54.58
C TYR A 708 -40.09 -59.85 -55.75
N GLY A 709 -40.05 -61.17 -55.54
CA GLY A 709 -39.78 -62.18 -56.59
C GLY A 709 -38.39 -62.09 -57.21
N LYS A 710 -37.47 -61.38 -56.56
CA LYS A 710 -36.10 -61.09 -57.05
C LYS A 710 -35.15 -60.75 -55.92
N VAL A 711 -33.86 -60.96 -56.15
CA VAL A 711 -32.77 -60.58 -55.25
C VAL A 711 -32.48 -59.07 -55.27
N PRO A 712 -32.01 -58.47 -54.15
CA PRO A 712 -31.55 -57.09 -54.12
C PRO A 712 -30.13 -56.95 -54.68
N SER A 713 -29.76 -55.75 -55.14
CA SER A 713 -28.39 -55.43 -55.56
C SER A 713 -27.39 -55.44 -54.40
N THR A 714 -27.83 -55.05 -53.19
CA THR A 714 -27.02 -54.98 -51.97
C THR A 714 -27.76 -55.46 -50.73
N VAL A 715 -27.03 -55.99 -49.74
CA VAL A 715 -27.52 -56.40 -48.42
C VAL A 715 -26.67 -55.73 -47.32
N SER A 716 -27.33 -55.17 -46.29
CA SER A 716 -26.64 -54.55 -45.15
C SER A 716 -26.27 -55.59 -44.08
N VAL A 717 -24.97 -55.80 -43.85
CA VAL A 717 -24.43 -56.72 -42.84
C VAL A 717 -23.70 -55.91 -41.76
N ASN A 718 -24.15 -55.98 -40.50
CA ASN A 718 -23.61 -55.19 -39.37
C ASN A 718 -23.54 -53.65 -39.62
N GLY A 719 -24.32 -53.13 -40.58
CA GLY A 719 -24.29 -51.71 -40.99
C GLY A 719 -23.30 -51.39 -42.12
N ILE A 720 -22.74 -52.40 -42.79
CA ILE A 720 -21.96 -52.27 -44.03
C ILE A 720 -22.83 -52.75 -45.19
N SER A 721 -22.99 -51.94 -46.23
CA SER A 721 -23.67 -52.39 -47.46
C SER A 721 -22.72 -53.24 -48.29
N LEU A 722 -23.09 -54.49 -48.58
CA LEU A 722 -22.35 -55.41 -49.44
C LEU A 722 -23.15 -55.70 -50.71
N ASN A 723 -22.48 -55.88 -51.85
CA ASN A 723 -23.16 -56.39 -53.05
C ASN A 723 -23.60 -57.85 -52.86
N LEU A 724 -24.52 -58.33 -53.70
CA LEU A 724 -25.05 -59.69 -53.59
C LEU A 724 -23.97 -60.78 -53.69
N SER A 725 -22.95 -60.63 -54.54
CA SER A 725 -21.83 -61.58 -54.66
C SER A 725 -21.05 -61.70 -53.36
N SER A 726 -20.65 -60.57 -52.79
CA SER A 726 -19.96 -60.49 -51.49
C SER A 726 -20.76 -61.12 -50.37
N PHE A 727 -22.07 -60.83 -50.29
CA PHE A 727 -22.92 -61.41 -49.27
C PHE A 727 -23.18 -62.91 -49.48
N THR A 728 -23.30 -63.36 -50.73
CA THR A 728 -23.52 -64.77 -51.08
C THR A 728 -22.32 -65.65 -50.73
N TYR A 729 -21.10 -65.15 -50.94
CA TYR A 729 -19.88 -65.78 -50.44
C TYR A 729 -19.86 -65.91 -48.91
N LEU A 730 -20.23 -64.83 -48.19
CA LEU A 730 -20.34 -64.87 -46.74
C LEU A 730 -21.38 -65.88 -46.26
N MET A 731 -22.53 -65.99 -46.94
CA MET A 731 -23.53 -67.02 -46.65
C MET A 731 -22.99 -68.44 -46.89
N GLY A 732 -22.29 -68.69 -48.00
CA GLY A 732 -21.64 -69.98 -48.27
C GLY A 732 -20.62 -70.36 -47.19
N LYS A 733 -19.72 -69.43 -46.84
CA LYS A 733 -18.77 -69.61 -45.72
C LYS A 733 -19.47 -69.84 -44.39
N ALA A 734 -20.61 -69.19 -44.13
CA ALA A 734 -21.39 -69.37 -42.90
C ALA A 734 -22.04 -70.76 -42.83
N VAL A 735 -22.67 -71.24 -43.91
CA VAL A 735 -23.22 -72.60 -43.99
C VAL A 735 -22.12 -73.66 -43.79
N ALA A 736 -20.97 -73.49 -44.44
CA ALA A 736 -19.82 -74.37 -44.25
C ALA A 736 -19.31 -74.37 -42.79
N SER A 737 -19.15 -73.18 -42.19
CA SER A 737 -18.68 -73.01 -40.80
C SER A 737 -19.65 -73.62 -39.79
N ILE A 738 -20.97 -73.43 -39.97
CA ILE A 738 -22.00 -74.04 -39.13
C ILE A 738 -21.96 -75.57 -39.28
N ASN A 739 -21.81 -76.09 -40.50
CA ASN A 739 -21.74 -77.54 -40.71
C ASN A 739 -20.52 -78.18 -40.04
N SER A 740 -19.39 -77.45 -39.94
CA SER A 740 -18.21 -77.87 -39.19
C SER A 740 -18.23 -77.47 -37.71
N GLY A 741 -19.40 -77.15 -37.13
CA GLY A 741 -19.55 -76.77 -35.71
C GLY A 741 -19.00 -75.41 -35.31
N LYS A 742 -18.37 -74.65 -36.23
CA LYS A 742 -17.71 -73.35 -35.98
C LYS A 742 -18.74 -72.21 -36.02
N THR A 743 -19.76 -72.30 -35.19
CA THR A 743 -20.94 -71.41 -35.15
C THR A 743 -20.62 -69.95 -34.75
N SER A 744 -19.52 -69.72 -34.04
CA SER A 744 -19.02 -68.38 -33.68
C SER A 744 -17.92 -67.86 -34.62
N ALA A 745 -17.69 -68.50 -35.78
CA ALA A 745 -16.63 -68.12 -36.70
C ALA A 745 -16.72 -66.66 -37.16
N VAL A 746 -15.55 -66.00 -37.20
CA VAL A 746 -15.34 -64.74 -37.91
C VAL A 746 -14.94 -65.08 -39.35
N ILE A 747 -15.72 -64.59 -40.29
CA ILE A 747 -15.57 -64.83 -41.72
C ILE A 747 -15.12 -63.52 -42.36
N THR A 748 -13.91 -63.53 -42.92
CA THR A 748 -13.36 -62.40 -43.67
C THR A 748 -13.90 -62.42 -45.10
N LEU A 749 -14.49 -61.30 -45.51
CA LEU A 749 -14.86 -61.01 -46.90
C LEU A 749 -13.59 -60.75 -47.72
N VAL A 750 -13.46 -61.45 -48.84
CA VAL A 750 -12.45 -61.20 -49.88
C VAL A 750 -13.01 -60.24 -50.95
N ASN A 751 -12.16 -59.70 -51.82
CA ASN A 751 -12.64 -58.92 -52.97
C ASN A 751 -13.36 -59.85 -53.97
N ILE A 752 -14.58 -59.49 -54.37
CA ILE A 752 -15.44 -60.32 -55.22
C ILE A 752 -16.20 -59.39 -56.18
N SER A 753 -16.15 -59.69 -57.48
CA SER A 753 -16.87 -58.93 -58.49
C SER A 753 -18.39 -58.98 -58.27
N SER A 754 -19.04 -57.83 -58.43
CA SER A 754 -20.50 -57.71 -58.50
C SER A 754 -21.10 -58.32 -59.77
N SER A 755 -20.29 -58.57 -60.82
CA SER A 755 -20.75 -59.17 -62.07
C SER A 755 -20.89 -60.70 -61.98
N TYR A 756 -22.05 -61.22 -62.37
CA TYR A 756 -22.30 -62.66 -62.55
C TYR A 756 -23.35 -62.86 -63.65
N SER A 757 -23.29 -63.99 -64.38
CA SER A 757 -24.34 -64.36 -65.35
C SER A 757 -25.33 -65.31 -64.68
N ASN A 758 -26.65 -65.14 -64.89
CA ASN A 758 -27.68 -65.95 -64.23
C ASN A 758 -27.99 -67.26 -64.99
N GLY A 759 -26.96 -67.99 -65.44
CA GLY A 759 -27.06 -69.08 -66.43
C GLY A 759 -27.54 -70.42 -65.89
N GLY A 760 -28.59 -70.45 -65.07
CA GLY A 760 -29.16 -71.69 -64.52
C GLY A 760 -30.38 -72.22 -65.28
N SER A 761 -30.84 -73.41 -64.90
CA SER A 761 -32.05 -74.04 -65.42
C SER A 761 -33.32 -73.28 -65.03
N SER A 762 -34.20 -73.01 -66.00
CA SER A 762 -35.42 -72.20 -65.84
C SER A 762 -36.53 -72.89 -65.03
N SER A 763 -36.48 -74.22 -64.88
CA SER A 763 -37.56 -75.06 -64.36
C SER A 763 -37.20 -75.84 -63.09
N ILE A 764 -36.30 -75.32 -62.24
CA ILE A 764 -35.97 -76.00 -60.98
C ILE A 764 -37.16 -75.89 -60.02
N ASN A 765 -37.64 -77.02 -59.51
CA ASN A 765 -38.56 -77.13 -58.39
C ASN A 765 -38.27 -78.43 -57.64
N GLY A 766 -37.68 -78.34 -56.44
CA GLY A 766 -37.35 -79.54 -55.67
C GLY A 766 -36.55 -79.29 -54.39
N ASN A 767 -36.11 -80.39 -53.75
CA ASN A 767 -35.41 -80.38 -52.48
C ASN A 767 -34.00 -80.98 -52.59
N LEU A 768 -32.97 -80.22 -52.21
CA LEU A 768 -31.63 -80.75 -51.96
C LEU A 768 -31.53 -81.28 -50.52
N SER A 769 -30.94 -82.45 -50.31
CA SER A 769 -30.61 -82.94 -48.96
C SER A 769 -29.47 -82.14 -48.32
N LYS A 770 -29.33 -82.23 -46.99
CA LYS A 770 -28.25 -81.56 -46.23
C LYS A 770 -26.86 -81.72 -46.87
N ALA A 771 -26.49 -82.94 -47.24
CA ALA A 771 -25.20 -83.20 -47.88
C ALA A 771 -25.06 -82.47 -49.22
N LYS A 772 -26.12 -82.43 -50.04
CA LYS A 772 -26.09 -81.82 -51.38
C LYS A 772 -26.07 -80.29 -51.32
N TYR A 773 -26.84 -79.62 -50.45
CA TYR A 773 -26.76 -78.15 -50.36
C TYR A 773 -25.51 -77.65 -49.60
N VAL A 774 -24.95 -78.45 -48.67
CA VAL A 774 -23.63 -78.14 -48.07
C VAL A 774 -22.52 -78.30 -49.10
N SER A 775 -22.60 -79.32 -49.97
CA SER A 775 -21.71 -79.46 -51.12
C SER A 775 -21.79 -78.23 -52.04
N LEU A 776 -22.99 -77.78 -52.41
CA LEU A 776 -23.20 -76.53 -53.15
C LEU A 776 -22.55 -75.31 -52.45
N ALA A 777 -22.72 -75.16 -51.13
CA ALA A 777 -22.12 -74.07 -50.36
C ALA A 777 -20.58 -74.11 -50.39
N ASN A 778 -19.99 -75.30 -50.33
CA ASN A 778 -18.54 -75.49 -50.43
C ASN A 778 -18.04 -75.24 -51.86
N SER A 779 -18.72 -75.75 -52.90
CA SER A 779 -18.36 -75.51 -54.31
C SER A 779 -18.42 -74.03 -54.68
N LEU A 780 -19.47 -73.32 -54.24
CA LEU A 780 -19.58 -71.86 -54.33
C LEU A 780 -18.36 -71.17 -53.72
N VAL A 781 -18.02 -71.51 -52.47
CA VAL A 781 -16.92 -70.90 -51.73
C VAL A 781 -15.59 -71.16 -52.43
N SER A 782 -15.33 -72.40 -52.88
CA SER A 782 -14.09 -72.76 -53.57
C SER A 782 -13.95 -72.01 -54.90
N TYR A 783 -14.99 -72.01 -55.74
CA TYR A 783 -14.99 -71.29 -57.01
C TYR A 783 -14.71 -69.79 -56.82
N VAL A 784 -15.36 -69.15 -55.84
CA VAL A 784 -15.15 -67.71 -55.55
C VAL A 784 -13.71 -67.43 -55.11
N ASN A 785 -13.08 -68.29 -54.30
CA ASN A 785 -11.68 -68.10 -53.91
C ASN A 785 -10.72 -68.18 -55.12
N SER A 786 -11.00 -69.06 -56.09
CA SER A 786 -10.16 -69.25 -57.29
C SER A 786 -10.44 -68.27 -58.43
N ASN A 787 -11.67 -67.72 -58.53
CA ASN A 787 -12.12 -66.95 -59.71
C ASN A 787 -12.49 -65.49 -59.39
N GLY A 788 -12.53 -65.07 -58.13
CA GLY A 788 -12.89 -63.69 -57.73
C GLY A 788 -14.33 -63.27 -58.07
N LYS A 789 -15.20 -64.18 -58.50
CA LYS A 789 -16.59 -63.94 -58.91
C LYS A 789 -17.48 -65.13 -58.56
N LEU A 790 -18.80 -64.93 -58.58
CA LEU A 790 -19.75 -66.04 -58.44
C LEU A 790 -19.67 -67.00 -59.64
N PRO A 791 -19.89 -68.32 -59.45
CA PRO A 791 -20.23 -69.23 -60.54
C PRO A 791 -21.42 -68.71 -61.36
N ASN A 792 -21.47 -68.96 -62.68
CA ASN A 792 -22.65 -68.63 -63.48
C ASN A 792 -23.85 -69.57 -63.18
N TYR A 793 -23.58 -70.74 -62.61
CA TYR A 793 -24.50 -71.72 -62.07
C TYR A 793 -23.72 -72.72 -61.20
N ILE A 794 -24.42 -73.55 -60.42
CA ILE A 794 -23.83 -74.71 -59.73
C ILE A 794 -24.63 -75.96 -60.10
N ASN A 795 -23.96 -76.99 -60.62
CA ASN A 795 -24.61 -78.25 -60.98
C ASN A 795 -25.05 -79.02 -59.72
N THR A 796 -26.27 -79.56 -59.73
CA THR A 796 -26.87 -80.31 -58.62
C THR A 796 -27.77 -81.44 -59.13
N SER A 797 -28.26 -82.28 -58.22
CA SER A 797 -29.30 -83.28 -58.51
C SER A 797 -30.68 -82.68 -58.86
N LEU A 798 -30.81 -81.35 -58.94
CA LEU A 798 -32.00 -80.65 -59.44
C LEU A 798 -31.69 -79.84 -60.73
N GLY A 799 -30.53 -80.05 -61.37
CA GLY A 799 -30.05 -79.27 -62.50
C GLY A 799 -29.14 -78.11 -62.11
N LEU A 800 -28.97 -77.13 -63.01
CA LEU A 800 -28.01 -76.04 -62.91
C LEU A 800 -28.60 -74.88 -62.08
N VAL A 801 -28.28 -74.81 -60.79
CA VAL A 801 -28.83 -73.79 -59.88
C VAL A 801 -28.20 -72.43 -60.17
N SER A 802 -29.03 -71.42 -60.51
CA SER A 802 -28.58 -70.07 -60.84
C SER A 802 -28.09 -69.28 -59.61
N PRO A 803 -27.24 -68.25 -59.80
CA PRO A 803 -26.79 -67.33 -58.75
C PRO A 803 -27.89 -66.78 -57.86
N LYS A 804 -28.95 -66.19 -58.44
CA LYS A 804 -30.05 -65.66 -57.63
C LYS A 804 -30.68 -66.77 -56.77
N LEU A 805 -30.86 -67.95 -57.35
CA LEU A 805 -31.54 -69.08 -56.72
C LEU A 805 -30.71 -69.67 -55.58
N TYR A 806 -29.40 -69.87 -55.75
CA TYR A 806 -28.57 -70.32 -54.63
C TYR A 806 -28.30 -69.22 -53.59
N SER A 807 -28.22 -67.93 -53.96
CA SER A 807 -28.21 -66.83 -52.99
C SER A 807 -29.45 -66.88 -52.09
N PHE A 808 -30.64 -67.03 -52.68
CA PHE A 808 -31.87 -67.15 -51.91
C PHE A 808 -31.92 -68.45 -51.11
N GLY A 809 -31.53 -69.60 -51.69
CA GLY A 809 -31.47 -70.89 -51.02
C GLY A 809 -30.57 -70.89 -49.78
N LEU A 810 -29.36 -70.34 -49.88
CA LEU A 810 -28.46 -70.19 -48.73
C LEU A 810 -29.04 -69.25 -47.66
N SER A 811 -29.81 -68.24 -48.05
CA SER A 811 -30.55 -67.41 -47.09
C SER A 811 -31.65 -68.21 -46.35
N LYS A 812 -32.41 -69.09 -47.04
CA LYS A 812 -33.38 -70.01 -46.41
C LYS A 812 -32.69 -70.90 -45.37
N VAL A 813 -31.52 -71.49 -45.70
CA VAL A 813 -30.70 -72.33 -44.80
C VAL A 813 -30.28 -71.57 -43.54
N LEU A 814 -29.76 -70.35 -43.68
CA LEU A 814 -29.25 -69.57 -42.56
C LEU A 814 -30.37 -69.00 -41.67
N VAL A 815 -31.53 -68.69 -42.25
CA VAL A 815 -32.74 -68.32 -41.49
C VAL A 815 -33.28 -69.52 -40.70
N PHE A 816 -33.32 -70.72 -41.29
CA PHE A 816 -33.69 -71.94 -40.55
C PHE A 816 -32.75 -72.17 -39.37
N TYR A 817 -31.43 -72.05 -39.58
CA TYR A 817 -30.43 -72.14 -38.52
C TYR A 817 -30.64 -71.08 -37.42
N SER A 818 -31.05 -69.86 -37.78
CA SER A 818 -31.29 -68.77 -36.82
C SER A 818 -32.27 -69.17 -35.71
N SER A 819 -33.33 -69.91 -36.07
CA SER A 819 -34.35 -70.40 -35.13
C SER A 819 -33.98 -71.75 -34.52
N ASN A 820 -33.49 -72.70 -35.33
CA ASN A 820 -33.37 -74.12 -34.94
C ASN A 820 -31.98 -74.51 -34.40
N LYS A 821 -30.97 -73.63 -34.49
CA LYS A 821 -29.55 -73.86 -34.11
C LYS A 821 -28.86 -75.07 -34.78
N ARG A 822 -29.52 -75.69 -35.75
CA ARG A 822 -29.03 -76.74 -36.65
C ARG A 822 -29.33 -76.36 -38.10
N LEU A 823 -28.58 -76.89 -39.04
CA LEU A 823 -28.91 -76.79 -40.46
C LEU A 823 -30.13 -77.69 -40.78
N PRO A 824 -31.00 -77.33 -41.76
CA PRO A 824 -32.18 -78.12 -42.10
C PRO A 824 -31.83 -79.45 -42.77
N ASN A 825 -32.72 -80.43 -42.72
CA ASN A 825 -32.48 -81.75 -43.34
C ASN A 825 -32.53 -81.65 -44.88
N THR A 826 -33.32 -80.71 -45.41
CA THR A 826 -33.50 -80.41 -46.83
C THR A 826 -33.49 -78.90 -47.10
N LEU A 827 -33.30 -78.50 -48.36
CA LEU A 827 -33.44 -77.13 -48.86
C LEU A 827 -34.32 -77.14 -50.12
N SER A 828 -35.46 -76.46 -50.06
CA SER A 828 -36.33 -76.21 -51.20
C SER A 828 -35.81 -75.07 -52.08
N LEU A 829 -35.63 -75.36 -53.38
CA LEU A 829 -35.27 -74.43 -54.44
C LEU A 829 -36.37 -74.44 -55.51
N VAL A 830 -36.86 -73.26 -55.90
CA VAL A 830 -37.82 -73.07 -57.00
C VAL A 830 -37.38 -71.87 -57.85
N SER A 831 -37.18 -72.00 -59.16
CA SER A 831 -36.67 -70.90 -60.01
C SER A 831 -37.59 -69.67 -60.02
N SER A 832 -38.91 -69.88 -59.93
CA SER A 832 -39.89 -68.79 -59.84
C SER A 832 -39.73 -67.89 -58.62
N ASP A 833 -39.04 -68.34 -57.57
CA ASP A 833 -38.72 -67.52 -56.39
C ASP A 833 -37.90 -66.26 -56.73
N VAL A 834 -37.12 -66.29 -57.83
CA VAL A 834 -36.04 -65.33 -58.09
C VAL A 834 -35.96 -64.77 -59.51
N ASP A 835 -36.63 -65.39 -60.48
CA ASP A 835 -36.52 -65.01 -61.88
C ASP A 835 -37.58 -64.00 -62.35
N GLY A 836 -38.52 -63.61 -61.48
CA GLY A 836 -39.36 -62.42 -61.67
C GLY A 836 -40.40 -62.54 -62.78
N ALA A 837 -41.30 -63.52 -62.68
CA ALA A 837 -42.34 -63.76 -63.67
C ALA A 837 -43.33 -62.58 -63.77
N SER A 838 -43.64 -62.16 -65.00
CA SER A 838 -44.84 -61.38 -65.30
C SER A 838 -45.98 -62.34 -65.60
N SER A 839 -47.09 -62.21 -64.88
CA SER A 839 -48.36 -62.85 -65.23
C SER A 839 -49.53 -61.97 -64.79
N SER A 840 -50.51 -61.83 -65.68
CA SER A 840 -51.64 -60.90 -65.53
C SER A 840 -52.84 -61.58 -64.87
N ALA A 841 -53.28 -61.05 -63.74
CA ALA A 841 -54.63 -61.24 -63.22
C ALA A 841 -55.36 -59.88 -63.25
N SER A 842 -56.66 -59.89 -63.57
CA SER A 842 -57.42 -58.65 -63.80
C SER A 842 -57.58 -57.78 -62.55
N SER A 843 -57.88 -56.50 -62.77
CA SER A 843 -57.81 -55.44 -61.76
C SER A 843 -58.80 -55.62 -60.61
N SER A 844 -58.26 -55.82 -59.40
CA SER A 844 -58.90 -55.40 -58.15
C SER A 844 -57.86 -54.74 -57.23
N SER A 845 -58.29 -53.84 -56.36
CA SER A 845 -57.40 -52.86 -55.73
C SER A 845 -56.57 -53.41 -54.57
N THR A 846 -55.24 -53.34 -54.72
CA THR A 846 -54.28 -53.02 -53.63
C THR A 846 -54.35 -53.91 -52.37
N ALA A 847 -54.25 -55.23 -52.54
CA ALA A 847 -54.10 -56.17 -51.43
C ALA A 847 -52.65 -56.24 -50.91
N TYR A 848 -52.28 -55.36 -49.96
CA TYR A 848 -51.12 -55.62 -49.10
C TYR A 848 -51.40 -56.88 -48.26
N SER A 849 -50.54 -57.90 -48.34
CA SER A 849 -50.70 -59.15 -47.58
C SER A 849 -50.66 -58.93 -46.07
N SER A 850 -51.86 -58.83 -45.48
CA SER A 850 -52.19 -59.07 -44.07
C SER A 850 -51.24 -58.50 -43.02
N VAL A 851 -51.18 -57.16 -42.91
CA VAL A 851 -50.88 -56.55 -41.61
C VAL A 851 -51.99 -56.95 -40.64
N THR A 852 -51.68 -57.69 -39.57
CA THR A 852 -52.68 -58.22 -38.62
C THR A 852 -53.31 -57.08 -37.81
N LYS A 853 -54.41 -56.53 -38.32
CA LYS A 853 -55.19 -55.48 -37.67
C LYS A 853 -55.77 -55.97 -36.34
N LYS A 854 -55.34 -55.38 -35.23
CA LYS A 854 -55.86 -55.61 -33.87
C LYS A 854 -56.68 -54.40 -33.40
N GLY A 855 -57.29 -54.47 -32.22
CA GLY A 855 -58.13 -53.39 -31.70
C GLY A 855 -59.42 -53.19 -32.51
N ASN A 856 -59.99 -51.98 -32.46
CA ASN A 856 -61.30 -51.69 -33.05
C ASN A 856 -61.19 -51.31 -34.54
N ALA A 857 -61.84 -52.09 -35.40
CA ALA A 857 -61.86 -51.89 -36.85
C ALA A 857 -62.39 -50.50 -37.28
N SER A 858 -63.40 -49.98 -36.57
CA SER A 858 -63.98 -48.64 -36.85
C SER A 858 -63.04 -47.47 -36.52
N GLN A 859 -61.91 -47.73 -35.86
CA GLN A 859 -60.93 -46.73 -35.45
C GLN A 859 -59.68 -46.72 -36.36
N TYR A 860 -59.72 -47.42 -37.50
CA TYR A 860 -58.65 -47.39 -38.51
C TYR A 860 -58.68 -46.11 -39.35
N LYS A 861 -58.14 -45.03 -38.80
CA LYS A 861 -57.97 -43.72 -39.44
C LYS A 861 -56.82 -42.92 -38.81
N THR A 862 -56.34 -41.91 -39.53
CA THR A 862 -55.31 -40.96 -39.08
C THR A 862 -55.61 -40.41 -37.68
N GLY A 863 -54.62 -40.44 -36.80
CA GLY A 863 -54.71 -40.09 -35.38
C GLY A 863 -54.93 -41.30 -34.46
N LEU A 864 -55.57 -42.37 -34.94
CA LEU A 864 -56.08 -43.49 -34.13
C LEU A 864 -55.31 -44.79 -34.38
N ASN A 865 -55.90 -45.73 -35.14
CA ASN A 865 -55.19 -46.92 -35.63
C ASN A 865 -54.77 -46.67 -37.09
N GLU A 866 -53.48 -46.68 -37.40
CA GLU A 866 -52.98 -46.37 -38.75
C GLU A 866 -52.04 -47.46 -39.26
N VAL A 867 -52.36 -48.07 -40.39
CA VAL A 867 -51.41 -48.93 -41.12
C VAL A 867 -50.33 -48.04 -41.72
N ALA A 868 -49.07 -48.28 -41.38
CA ALA A 868 -47.94 -47.46 -41.84
C ALA A 868 -46.70 -48.32 -42.08
N ASN A 869 -46.26 -48.42 -43.34
CA ASN A 869 -45.08 -49.21 -43.72
C ASN A 869 -43.79 -48.40 -43.53
N LEU A 870 -43.36 -48.21 -42.27
CA LEU A 870 -42.17 -47.43 -41.94
C LEU A 870 -40.88 -48.26 -42.01
N THR A 871 -39.86 -47.70 -42.67
CA THR A 871 -38.50 -48.27 -42.68
C THR A 871 -37.85 -48.20 -41.30
N ALA A 872 -36.85 -49.06 -41.05
CA ALA A 872 -36.05 -49.01 -39.82
C ALA A 872 -35.38 -47.65 -39.57
N ALA A 873 -35.07 -46.89 -40.63
CA ALA A 873 -34.55 -45.53 -40.53
C ALA A 873 -35.61 -44.54 -40.00
N GLN A 874 -36.85 -44.61 -40.50
CA GLN A 874 -37.97 -43.79 -40.01
C GLN A 874 -38.38 -44.16 -38.58
N LEU A 875 -38.39 -45.46 -38.24
CA LEU A 875 -38.71 -45.93 -36.88
C LEU A 875 -37.71 -45.45 -35.82
N LYS A 876 -36.45 -45.18 -36.19
CA LYS A 876 -35.42 -44.65 -35.28
C LYS A 876 -35.79 -43.31 -34.64
N ALA A 877 -36.53 -42.46 -35.36
CA ALA A 877 -37.02 -41.19 -34.80
C ALA A 877 -37.95 -41.42 -33.59
N TYR A 878 -38.82 -42.43 -33.68
CA TYR A 878 -39.81 -42.78 -32.66
C TYR A 878 -39.28 -43.67 -31.53
N LEU A 879 -38.02 -44.12 -31.62
CA LEU A 879 -37.25 -44.77 -30.56
C LEU A 879 -36.35 -43.80 -29.77
N THR A 880 -36.09 -42.61 -30.33
CA THR A 880 -35.32 -41.56 -29.65
C THR A 880 -36.14 -40.98 -28.51
N SER A 881 -35.53 -40.67 -27.36
CA SER A 881 -36.21 -40.13 -26.17
C SER A 881 -35.60 -38.80 -25.72
N SER A 882 -36.43 -37.81 -25.39
CA SER A 882 -35.98 -36.48 -24.95
C SER A 882 -37.08 -35.71 -24.21
N GLY A 883 -36.73 -34.57 -23.59
CA GLY A 883 -37.68 -33.66 -22.97
C GLY A 883 -38.64 -34.36 -21.99
N ASN A 884 -39.94 -34.20 -22.23
CA ASN A 884 -41.00 -34.74 -21.36
C ASN A 884 -41.11 -36.28 -21.41
N ASP A 885 -40.50 -36.96 -22.38
CA ASP A 885 -40.43 -38.43 -22.48
C ASP A 885 -39.04 -39.03 -22.11
N ALA A 886 -38.15 -38.24 -21.50
CA ALA A 886 -36.79 -38.65 -21.17
C ALA A 886 -36.70 -39.84 -20.19
N LEU A 887 -35.81 -40.80 -20.50
CA LEU A 887 -35.68 -42.06 -19.75
C LEU A 887 -34.72 -41.97 -18.55
N ASN A 888 -35.26 -42.03 -17.34
CA ASN A 888 -34.46 -42.24 -16.12
C ASN A 888 -34.28 -43.75 -15.80
N SER A 889 -33.58 -44.05 -14.71
CA SER A 889 -33.37 -45.43 -14.23
C SER A 889 -34.67 -46.15 -13.89
N ALA A 890 -35.59 -45.50 -13.17
CA ALA A 890 -36.87 -46.09 -12.76
C ALA A 890 -37.74 -46.50 -13.96
N ILE A 891 -37.84 -45.65 -14.99
CA ILE A 891 -38.57 -45.94 -16.24
C ILE A 891 -37.94 -47.15 -16.95
N LYS A 892 -36.60 -47.22 -17.03
CA LYS A 892 -35.90 -48.35 -17.68
C LYS A 892 -36.11 -49.66 -16.92
N SER A 893 -35.93 -49.66 -15.60
CA SER A 893 -36.13 -50.85 -14.77
C SER A 893 -37.59 -51.34 -14.81
N LEU A 894 -38.56 -50.42 -14.79
CA LEU A 894 -39.97 -50.77 -14.92
C LEU A 894 -40.29 -51.33 -16.31
N ALA A 895 -39.83 -50.70 -17.39
CA ALA A 895 -40.06 -51.20 -18.75
C ALA A 895 -39.53 -52.62 -18.90
N SER A 896 -38.28 -52.89 -18.48
CA SER A 896 -37.69 -54.23 -18.45
C SER A 896 -38.52 -55.23 -17.65
N LYS A 897 -39.03 -54.85 -16.46
CA LYS A 897 -39.92 -55.71 -15.66
C LYS A 897 -41.24 -56.02 -16.40
N LEU A 898 -41.88 -55.02 -17.00
CA LEU A 898 -43.16 -55.17 -17.70
C LEU A 898 -43.04 -56.05 -18.94
N VAL A 899 -41.95 -55.95 -19.71
CA VAL A 899 -41.74 -56.74 -20.93
C VAL A 899 -41.09 -58.10 -20.70
N SER A 900 -40.68 -58.41 -19.47
CA SER A 900 -40.12 -59.72 -19.11
C SER A 900 -41.11 -60.86 -19.42
N GLY A 901 -40.56 -61.99 -19.86
CA GLY A 901 -41.30 -63.19 -20.31
C GLY A 901 -42.10 -63.05 -21.62
N LYS A 902 -42.18 -61.85 -22.23
CA LYS A 902 -43.08 -61.60 -23.37
C LYS A 902 -42.33 -61.68 -24.70
N THR A 903 -42.79 -62.54 -25.59
CA THR A 903 -42.12 -62.83 -26.87
C THR A 903 -42.49 -61.85 -27.97
N THR A 904 -43.77 -61.50 -28.12
CA THR A 904 -44.26 -60.62 -29.21
C THR A 904 -44.26 -59.13 -28.85
N THR A 905 -44.05 -58.27 -29.85
CA THR A 905 -44.14 -56.80 -29.71
C THR A 905 -45.50 -56.36 -29.18
N TRP A 906 -46.58 -56.99 -29.66
CA TRP A 906 -47.95 -56.75 -29.18
C TRP A 906 -48.10 -57.03 -27.68
N ALA A 907 -47.65 -58.19 -27.18
CA ALA A 907 -47.77 -58.52 -25.75
C ALA A 907 -47.00 -57.52 -24.86
N LYS A 908 -45.84 -57.03 -25.32
CA LYS A 908 -45.06 -56.00 -24.63
C LYS A 908 -45.77 -54.64 -24.63
N ALA A 909 -46.35 -54.22 -25.76
CA ALA A 909 -47.11 -52.99 -25.88
C ALA A 909 -48.36 -52.99 -24.98
N VAL A 910 -49.12 -54.10 -24.96
CA VAL A 910 -50.28 -54.27 -24.06
C VAL A 910 -49.86 -54.21 -22.60
N ALA A 911 -48.76 -54.86 -22.20
CA ALA A 911 -48.29 -54.82 -20.82
C ALA A 911 -47.88 -53.41 -20.34
N ILE A 912 -47.24 -52.62 -21.22
CA ILE A 912 -46.89 -51.23 -20.94
C ILE A 912 -48.12 -50.33 -20.88
N TYR A 913 -49.04 -50.49 -21.84
CA TYR A 913 -50.29 -49.75 -21.91
C TYR A 913 -51.16 -49.98 -20.66
N ASN A 914 -51.41 -51.24 -20.31
CA ASN A 914 -52.19 -51.61 -19.13
C ASN A 914 -51.53 -51.05 -17.86
N TYR A 915 -50.20 -51.16 -17.70
CA TYR A 915 -49.54 -50.59 -16.52
C TYR A 915 -49.86 -49.11 -16.32
N VAL A 916 -49.74 -48.28 -17.37
CA VAL A 916 -50.03 -46.84 -17.23
C VAL A 916 -51.52 -46.60 -16.92
N ARG A 917 -52.43 -47.26 -17.66
CA ARG A 917 -53.88 -47.14 -17.47
C ARG A 917 -54.33 -47.56 -16.07
N ASP A 918 -53.73 -48.61 -15.52
CA ASP A 918 -54.17 -49.28 -14.29
C ASP A 918 -53.42 -48.77 -13.04
N ASN A 919 -52.32 -48.01 -13.18
CA ASN A 919 -51.48 -47.53 -12.07
C ASN A 919 -51.32 -46.00 -12.01
N ILE A 920 -51.91 -45.23 -12.94
CA ILE A 920 -51.82 -43.76 -12.98
C ILE A 920 -53.21 -43.13 -13.02
N SER A 921 -53.66 -42.57 -11.89
CA SER A 921 -54.94 -41.86 -11.80
C SER A 921 -54.96 -40.61 -12.67
N TYR A 922 -56.13 -40.24 -13.19
CA TYR A 922 -56.25 -38.95 -13.89
C TYR A 922 -56.13 -37.77 -12.90
N SER A 923 -55.57 -36.66 -13.34
CA SER A 923 -55.60 -35.39 -12.58
C SER A 923 -55.57 -34.21 -13.53
N PHE A 924 -56.45 -33.23 -13.31
CA PHE A 924 -56.65 -32.12 -14.25
C PHE A 924 -55.61 -31.01 -14.06
N TYR A 925 -54.85 -30.73 -15.12
CA TYR A 925 -54.02 -29.54 -15.27
C TYR A 925 -53.66 -29.34 -16.75
N SER A 926 -53.33 -28.11 -17.14
CA SER A 926 -52.89 -27.78 -18.51
C SER A 926 -51.46 -28.26 -18.79
N ASN A 927 -51.22 -28.74 -20.02
CA ASN A 927 -49.90 -29.08 -20.58
C ASN A 927 -49.11 -30.14 -19.80
N SER A 928 -47.87 -30.45 -20.22
CA SER A 928 -46.96 -31.29 -19.42
C SER A 928 -46.45 -30.50 -18.22
N LYS A 929 -46.53 -31.10 -17.02
CA LYS A 929 -45.99 -30.55 -15.77
C LYS A 929 -45.13 -31.55 -14.99
N LYS A 930 -45.38 -32.83 -15.17
CA LYS A 930 -44.73 -33.93 -14.45
C LYS A 930 -43.71 -34.69 -15.29
N ALA A 931 -43.84 -34.66 -16.63
CA ALA A 931 -43.13 -35.53 -17.56
C ALA A 931 -43.32 -37.03 -17.24
N ALA A 932 -42.69 -37.91 -18.02
CA ALA A 932 -42.75 -39.36 -17.77
C ALA A 932 -42.26 -39.73 -16.35
N SER A 933 -41.21 -39.08 -15.85
CA SER A 933 -40.61 -39.41 -14.55
C SER A 933 -41.45 -38.98 -13.35
N GLY A 934 -42.02 -37.77 -13.36
CA GLY A 934 -42.93 -37.29 -12.30
C GLY A 934 -44.29 -37.97 -12.34
N THR A 935 -44.74 -38.42 -13.51
CA THR A 935 -45.93 -39.28 -13.64
C THR A 935 -45.69 -40.64 -12.98
N LEU A 936 -44.55 -41.27 -13.28
CA LEU A 936 -44.20 -42.58 -12.70
C LEU A 936 -44.05 -42.52 -11.17
N SER A 937 -43.54 -41.44 -10.61
CA SER A 937 -43.37 -41.28 -9.16
C SER A 937 -44.65 -40.89 -8.44
N SER A 938 -45.43 -39.92 -8.96
CA SER A 938 -46.61 -39.39 -8.27
C SER A 938 -47.92 -40.15 -8.51
N LYS A 939 -47.91 -41.16 -9.38
CA LYS A 939 -49.08 -42.02 -9.69
C LYS A 939 -50.36 -41.30 -10.13
N SER A 940 -50.24 -40.04 -10.56
CA SER A 940 -51.35 -39.31 -11.18
C SER A 940 -50.87 -38.38 -12.29
N ALA A 941 -51.64 -38.21 -13.36
CA ALA A 941 -51.32 -37.29 -14.45
C ALA A 941 -52.51 -36.92 -15.34
N ASN A 942 -52.36 -35.85 -16.12
CA ASN A 942 -53.28 -35.51 -17.20
C ASN A 942 -52.99 -36.34 -18.47
N CYS A 943 -53.73 -36.08 -19.56
CA CYS A 943 -53.54 -36.73 -20.84
C CYS A 943 -52.12 -36.61 -21.43
N CYS A 944 -51.52 -35.42 -21.38
CA CYS A 944 -50.17 -35.16 -21.89
C CYS A 944 -49.11 -36.02 -21.15
N ASP A 945 -49.17 -36.02 -19.82
CA ASP A 945 -48.17 -36.66 -18.97
C ASP A 945 -48.35 -38.18 -18.85
N GLN A 946 -49.58 -38.69 -18.95
CA GLN A 946 -49.81 -40.12 -19.17
C GLN A 946 -49.27 -40.58 -20.53
N ALA A 947 -49.49 -39.82 -21.61
CA ALA A 947 -48.92 -40.14 -22.92
C ALA A 947 -47.38 -40.12 -22.90
N ASN A 948 -46.77 -39.15 -22.20
CA ASN A 948 -45.32 -39.10 -21.97
C ASN A 948 -44.80 -40.39 -21.33
N LEU A 949 -45.49 -40.92 -20.30
CA LEU A 949 -45.07 -42.17 -19.64
C LEU A 949 -45.26 -43.41 -20.54
N VAL A 950 -46.35 -43.51 -21.30
CA VAL A 950 -46.53 -44.61 -22.28
C VAL A 950 -45.40 -44.61 -23.31
N VAL A 951 -45.11 -43.44 -23.90
CA VAL A 951 -44.05 -43.27 -24.91
C VAL A 951 -42.68 -43.59 -24.31
N ALA A 952 -42.36 -43.11 -23.11
CA ALA A 952 -41.11 -43.38 -22.42
C ALA A 952 -40.90 -44.87 -22.10
N LEU A 953 -41.93 -45.56 -21.58
CA LEU A 953 -41.85 -47.00 -21.29
C LEU A 953 -41.70 -47.83 -22.58
N CYS A 954 -42.41 -47.46 -23.65
CA CYS A 954 -42.24 -48.10 -24.96
C CYS A 954 -40.82 -47.92 -25.51
N ARG A 955 -40.27 -46.70 -25.47
CA ARG A 955 -38.90 -46.40 -25.91
C ARG A 955 -37.84 -47.14 -25.07
N ALA A 956 -38.03 -47.22 -23.76
CA ALA A 956 -37.18 -48.02 -22.88
C ALA A 956 -37.24 -49.53 -23.20
N ALA A 957 -38.37 -50.03 -23.69
CA ALA A 957 -38.55 -51.40 -24.18
C ALA A 957 -38.15 -51.61 -25.66
N ASN A 958 -37.57 -50.59 -26.32
CA ASN A 958 -37.25 -50.57 -27.76
C ASN A 958 -38.48 -50.83 -28.67
N ILE A 959 -39.64 -50.28 -28.30
CA ILE A 959 -40.86 -50.24 -29.11
C ILE A 959 -41.05 -48.79 -29.60
N PRO A 960 -41.18 -48.54 -30.92
CA PRO A 960 -41.37 -47.18 -31.42
C PRO A 960 -42.72 -46.62 -30.98
N ALA A 961 -42.72 -45.40 -30.44
CA ALA A 961 -43.92 -44.73 -29.95
C ALA A 961 -43.94 -43.25 -30.36
N ARG A 962 -45.12 -42.66 -30.54
CA ARG A 962 -45.33 -41.26 -30.92
C ARG A 962 -46.56 -40.67 -30.22
N PHE A 963 -46.78 -39.37 -30.37
CA PHE A 963 -47.94 -38.66 -29.82
C PHE A 963 -48.93 -38.29 -30.92
N SER A 964 -50.23 -38.38 -30.62
CA SER A 964 -51.33 -37.72 -31.33
C SER A 964 -51.93 -36.64 -30.42
N HIS A 965 -52.25 -35.48 -30.98
CA HIS A 965 -52.87 -34.33 -30.29
C HIS A 965 -53.95 -33.74 -31.19
N ALA A 966 -55.15 -33.50 -30.65
CA ALA A 966 -56.24 -32.87 -31.39
C ALA A 966 -57.09 -31.96 -30.49
N LYS A 967 -57.93 -31.12 -31.10
CA LYS A 967 -58.96 -30.29 -30.44
C LYS A 967 -60.35 -30.88 -30.68
N GLY A 968 -61.36 -30.38 -29.96
CA GLY A 968 -62.76 -30.77 -30.18
C GLY A 968 -63.12 -32.19 -29.73
N CYS A 969 -62.24 -32.87 -28.98
CA CYS A 969 -62.50 -34.21 -28.49
C CYS A 969 -63.66 -34.17 -27.48
N THR A 970 -64.81 -34.73 -27.87
CA THR A 970 -66.03 -34.82 -27.06
C THR A 970 -65.97 -36.08 -26.19
N PHE A 971 -65.74 -35.94 -24.89
CA PHE A 971 -65.67 -37.04 -23.94
C PHE A 971 -67.07 -37.60 -23.62
N SER A 972 -67.16 -38.84 -23.13
CA SER A 972 -68.45 -39.44 -22.74
C SER A 972 -69.17 -38.73 -21.58
N SER A 973 -68.56 -37.69 -21.01
CA SER A 973 -69.14 -36.77 -20.02
C SER A 973 -69.70 -35.48 -20.63
N GLY A 974 -69.73 -35.36 -21.96
CA GLY A 974 -70.13 -34.13 -22.67
C GLY A 974 -69.02 -33.08 -22.82
N LEU A 975 -67.92 -33.20 -22.06
CA LEU A 975 -66.79 -32.25 -22.14
C LEU A 975 -66.16 -32.26 -23.55
N VAL A 976 -66.13 -31.10 -24.22
CA VAL A 976 -65.43 -30.88 -25.49
C VAL A 976 -64.12 -30.13 -25.21
N THR A 977 -62.97 -30.75 -25.49
CA THR A 977 -61.66 -30.13 -25.18
C THR A 977 -60.51 -30.61 -26.07
N GLY A 978 -59.30 -30.09 -25.83
CA GLY A 978 -58.06 -30.59 -26.43
C GLY A 978 -57.57 -31.85 -25.72
N HIS A 979 -57.08 -32.83 -26.48
CA HIS A 979 -56.65 -34.12 -25.95
C HIS A 979 -55.35 -34.60 -26.60
N VAL A 980 -54.54 -35.32 -25.81
CA VAL A 980 -53.25 -35.91 -26.22
C VAL A 980 -53.23 -37.38 -25.82
N TRP A 981 -52.87 -38.26 -26.75
CA TRP A 981 -52.70 -39.69 -26.50
C TRP A 981 -51.45 -40.23 -27.19
N ALA A 982 -50.93 -41.35 -26.70
CA ALA A 982 -49.83 -42.04 -27.35
C ALA A 982 -50.35 -42.90 -28.51
N GLN A 983 -49.47 -43.19 -29.47
CA GLN A 983 -49.62 -44.29 -30.43
C GLN A 983 -48.36 -45.17 -30.35
N ILE A 984 -48.55 -46.49 -30.36
CA ILE A 984 -47.47 -47.48 -30.28
C ILE A 984 -47.39 -48.24 -31.61
N TYR A 985 -46.20 -48.30 -32.22
CA TYR A 985 -45.98 -49.03 -33.46
C TYR A 985 -45.78 -50.52 -33.19
N VAL A 986 -46.66 -51.35 -33.75
CA VAL A 986 -46.62 -52.80 -33.63
C VAL A 986 -46.95 -53.42 -34.99
N ASP A 987 -46.05 -54.25 -35.50
CA ASP A 987 -46.25 -55.15 -36.64
C ASP A 987 -46.81 -54.48 -37.93
N GLY A 988 -46.52 -53.18 -38.15
CA GLY A 988 -46.98 -52.40 -39.31
C GLY A 988 -48.15 -51.44 -39.05
N VAL A 989 -48.61 -51.32 -37.80
CA VAL A 989 -49.71 -50.41 -37.40
C VAL A 989 -49.27 -49.52 -36.23
N TRP A 990 -49.60 -48.23 -36.27
CA TRP A 990 -49.68 -47.36 -35.10
C TRP A 990 -51.01 -47.60 -34.38
N TYR A 991 -50.97 -48.15 -33.17
CA TYR A 991 -52.16 -48.41 -32.36
C TYR A 991 -52.41 -47.29 -31.35
N SER A 992 -53.66 -46.83 -31.24
CA SER A 992 -54.10 -45.88 -30.20
C SER A 992 -53.82 -46.40 -28.79
N ALA A 993 -53.05 -45.65 -28.01
CA ALA A 993 -52.65 -45.97 -26.64
C ALA A 993 -53.06 -44.83 -25.68
N ASP A 994 -54.36 -44.50 -25.68
CA ASP A 994 -54.96 -43.58 -24.72
C ASP A 994 -55.19 -44.28 -23.36
N ALA A 995 -54.27 -44.06 -22.43
CA ALA A 995 -54.30 -44.66 -21.09
C ALA A 995 -55.24 -43.93 -20.10
N THR A 996 -55.86 -42.82 -20.48
CA THR A 996 -56.57 -41.90 -19.55
C THR A 996 -57.88 -42.44 -18.96
N SER A 997 -58.28 -43.68 -19.29
CA SER A 997 -59.47 -44.32 -18.74
C SER A 997 -59.37 -45.83 -18.78
N SER A 998 -59.80 -46.49 -17.71
CA SER A 998 -60.00 -47.95 -17.61
C SER A 998 -60.94 -48.51 -18.70
N ARG A 999 -61.80 -47.68 -19.29
CA ARG A 999 -62.71 -48.06 -20.40
C ARG A 999 -61.96 -48.33 -21.72
N ASN A 1000 -60.70 -47.91 -21.84
CA ASN A 1000 -59.91 -48.07 -23.05
C ASN A 1000 -59.06 -49.35 -23.03
N SER A 1001 -58.72 -49.85 -24.22
CA SER A 1001 -57.65 -50.84 -24.42
C SER A 1001 -56.77 -50.46 -25.60
N LEU A 1002 -55.60 -51.11 -25.75
CA LEU A 1002 -54.68 -50.82 -26.85
C LEU A 1002 -55.37 -51.03 -28.20
N GLY A 1003 -55.46 -49.96 -28.99
CA GLY A 1003 -56.18 -49.91 -30.26
C GLY A 1003 -57.71 -49.77 -30.15
N ASN A 1004 -58.28 -49.45 -28.99
CA ASN A 1004 -59.72 -49.26 -28.79
C ASN A 1004 -60.02 -48.18 -27.74
N ILE A 1005 -60.29 -46.96 -28.19
CA ILE A 1005 -60.69 -45.83 -27.35
C ILE A 1005 -62.23 -45.87 -27.16
N LYS A 1006 -62.70 -45.74 -25.92
CA LYS A 1006 -64.13 -45.70 -25.55
C LYS A 1006 -64.53 -44.52 -24.66
N ASN A 1007 -63.58 -43.83 -24.04
CA ASN A 1007 -63.84 -42.71 -23.11
C ASN A 1007 -64.20 -41.37 -23.78
N TRP A 1008 -64.09 -41.27 -25.10
CA TRP A 1008 -64.50 -40.10 -25.88
C TRP A 1008 -64.92 -40.50 -27.32
N ASN A 1009 -65.73 -39.65 -27.95
CA ASN A 1009 -66.22 -39.83 -29.32
C ASN A 1009 -65.07 -39.63 -30.32
N VAL A 1010 -64.47 -40.73 -30.74
CA VAL A 1010 -63.38 -40.80 -31.73
C VAL A 1010 -63.70 -40.19 -33.11
N LYS A 1011 -64.95 -39.80 -33.40
CA LYS A 1011 -65.34 -39.05 -34.62
C LYS A 1011 -65.28 -37.52 -34.44
N SER A 1012 -65.28 -37.00 -33.20
CA SER A 1012 -65.46 -35.56 -32.91
C SER A 1012 -64.24 -34.66 -33.13
N PHE A 1013 -63.03 -35.22 -33.17
CA PHE A 1013 -61.81 -34.42 -33.09
C PHE A 1013 -61.47 -33.65 -34.38
N SER A 1014 -60.86 -32.48 -34.22
CA SER A 1014 -60.39 -31.59 -35.28
C SER A 1014 -58.93 -31.14 -35.06
N SER A 1015 -58.27 -30.64 -36.10
CA SER A 1015 -56.89 -30.10 -36.06
C SER A 1015 -55.82 -31.06 -35.51
N LEU A 1016 -55.92 -32.35 -35.85
CA LEU A 1016 -54.95 -33.38 -35.47
C LEU A 1016 -53.50 -33.01 -35.87
N LYS A 1017 -52.57 -33.19 -34.92
CA LYS A 1017 -51.12 -33.14 -35.15
C LYS A 1017 -50.44 -34.33 -34.48
N GLN A 1018 -49.34 -34.81 -35.08
CA GLN A 1018 -48.56 -35.94 -34.59
C GLN A 1018 -47.11 -35.56 -34.37
N TYR A 1019 -46.49 -36.10 -33.32
CA TYR A 1019 -45.17 -35.68 -32.86
C TYR A 1019 -44.30 -36.86 -32.45
N ALA A 1020 -42.98 -36.76 -32.72
CA ALA A 1020 -41.99 -37.64 -32.09
C ALA A 1020 -41.72 -37.24 -30.62
N HIS A 1021 -41.76 -35.95 -30.30
CA HIS A 1021 -41.65 -35.42 -28.94
C HIS A 1021 -42.73 -34.37 -28.71
N LEU A 1022 -43.44 -34.44 -27.57
CA LEU A 1022 -44.37 -33.40 -27.17
C LEU A 1022 -43.56 -32.16 -26.75
N SER A 1023 -43.86 -31.00 -27.35
CA SER A 1023 -43.07 -29.76 -27.21
C SER A 1023 -43.61 -28.81 -26.13
N PHE A 1024 -44.56 -29.29 -25.33
CA PHE A 1024 -45.30 -28.60 -24.28
C PHE A 1024 -45.77 -29.61 -23.23
#